data_AF-A0A0D2XBL4-F1
#
_entry.id   AF-A0A0D2XBL4-F1
#
_cell.length_a   1.000
_cell.length_b   1.000
_cell.length_c   1.000
_cell.angle_alpha   90.00
_cell.angle_beta   90.00
_cell.angle_gamma   90.00
#
_symmetry.space_group_name_H-M   'P 1'
#
loop_
_entity.id
_entity.type
_entity.pdbx_description
1 polymer ?
#
loop_
_entity_poly.entity_id
_entity_poly.type
_entity_poly.pdbx_seq_one_letter_code
_entity_poly.pdbx_strand_id
1 'polypeptide(L)'
;MSEAIFEGWFMNGAEAMIDFVGMLLEFLQRPDISNLKSVRLCSQAVATIRSCLLRIILLRLSDLDNQETTLVEAKQFMDKMVYWQMSILGCFTSEDEFLKLFWYQLYTKLIGDKMPLRIAAANFLRIILVQKPEESATLIRSCMSPDQKQLSKDFQKLTGVDDESFVDWVDKHRPSLDVLFFGGMSKTWEDFVSSENVRTSETAKVRLAKRKDKLRSLHAESISTEKILLSHDIGNSAWMKSIYNSEYFKYQRLMQDQQDDLVFLSAAYTKMERDLMRPGAVFSEAATPKWKLDRTEGRNRMRLRVLPDFTFSKDEYQPKRKASEVLQTLRINTSASPAPSIQASAVTPTKPSAASALDGNTEQPQFTEEPESTEPAEQPSSGVAPEDDFELVDDPNDPNEGDEGFEDKNRKVMRRLERGDQVQSAYNISRIIGLEACEGILIIGKDALYIMDNVFQCANGDIVNVWQAPPEERDPFSQIVTDAKTSEKRQNNKEQESRHWRWQDVISISKRRFLFRDVAIEVFFTDGRSYLLTTINPVVRDNLFVKMLNKAPHTSGANTLPNPEDAWRLESLKVFDESPQGFGSKFGTFFNSSPWNPLLKKWQKGEISNFHYLMMVNTMAGRTFNDLTQYPVFPWVLADYTSEDLDLDDPNTFRDLSKPMGAQTPNRVGGFVESYNALAEIGEIPFHYGTHYSSAMIVSSYLIRLPPFVQSYILLQGGSFDHADRLFQSIPEAWKSASCKNKADVRELIPEFYCLPEFLTNVNGYNFGNRESNGVKVDHVELPPWAKGDPRIFIAKHREALESPYVSENLHQWIDLVFGYKQRGEAAVENLNVFHHLSYRGATDLDSITDAKERAILAGVIHNFGQTPHQVFMKSHPAREHVKSPVRRLDTSVFSLGCLPHPLLESHERVASLIHASKLDRLLCASPFRLNFPPYDKFLEWGYADNSIRFFFSDNRKVIQNLVPRSGHVANSTKPAGLFENLHIGQISCACFADSKTLITAGEDCVVSVYALQTLPGKPVELLPRSSLFGHKSPVTTIAVSKAFSTLLTVSADGQAFLWDLNRLSFIRKLPLVRPVECARINDISGEILLCSGPNVILYTLNGTLLLEQNVCFEQDDYIHSCAFYEGAGNEWLDNYLIFTGHKRGRVNVWRRSIVGSRWTLELLRKLDHVDYKNDKGANTEAGITCISPMPTCVYTGDDDGRVYEWNLLNRER
;
A
#
# COMPACT_ATOMS: atom_id res chain seq x y z
N MET A 1 4.30 -69.88 -53.92
CA MET A 1 5.27 -70.96 -53.60
C MET A 1 5.91 -71.55 -54.85
N SER A 2 5.20 -71.82 -55.95
CA SER A 2 5.85 -72.25 -57.21
C SER A 2 6.90 -71.23 -57.68
N GLU A 3 6.58 -69.93 -57.66
CA GLU A 3 7.54 -68.86 -57.99
C GLU A 3 8.80 -68.90 -57.13
N ALA A 4 8.66 -69.23 -55.83
CA ALA A 4 9.81 -69.37 -54.94
C ALA A 4 10.69 -70.59 -55.27
N ILE A 5 10.13 -71.64 -55.90
CA ILE A 5 10.89 -72.78 -56.41
C ILE A 5 11.66 -72.35 -57.67
N PHE A 6 10.99 -71.69 -58.62
CA PHE A 6 11.63 -71.19 -59.86
C PHE A 6 12.69 -70.11 -59.60
N GLU A 7 12.52 -69.28 -58.56
CA GLU A 7 13.50 -68.28 -58.14
C GLU A 7 14.65 -68.86 -57.29
N GLY A 8 14.60 -70.15 -56.92
CA GLY A 8 15.63 -70.82 -56.10
C GLY A 8 15.58 -70.53 -54.60
N TRP A 9 14.49 -69.95 -54.08
CA TRP A 9 14.32 -69.64 -52.65
C TRP A 9 13.78 -70.83 -51.85
N PHE A 10 13.08 -71.76 -52.51
CA PHE A 10 12.55 -72.96 -51.88
C PHE A 10 13.35 -74.20 -52.33
N MET A 11 14.58 -74.29 -51.84
CA MET A 11 15.52 -75.38 -52.14
C MET A 11 14.91 -76.73 -51.74
N ASN A 12 14.98 -77.73 -52.64
CA ASN A 12 14.37 -79.05 -52.51
C ASN A 12 12.83 -79.06 -52.33
N GLY A 13 12.18 -77.89 -52.48
CA GLY A 13 10.76 -77.73 -52.26
C GLY A 13 9.86 -78.23 -53.39
N ALA A 14 10.45 -78.52 -54.56
CA ALA A 14 9.72 -79.02 -55.71
C ALA A 14 9.02 -80.35 -55.43
N GLU A 15 9.68 -81.28 -54.74
CA GLU A 15 9.14 -82.61 -54.44
C GLU A 15 8.04 -82.57 -53.39
N ALA A 16 8.19 -81.71 -52.37
CA ALA A 16 7.16 -81.47 -51.36
C ALA A 16 5.92 -80.79 -51.97
N MET A 17 6.13 -79.86 -52.92
CA MET A 17 5.02 -79.22 -53.64
C MET A 17 4.33 -80.17 -54.60
N ILE A 18 5.05 -81.08 -55.25
CA ILE A 18 4.44 -82.11 -56.11
C ILE A 18 3.54 -83.02 -55.27
N ASP A 19 3.97 -83.46 -54.09
CA ASP A 19 3.13 -84.29 -53.21
C ASP A 19 1.92 -83.54 -52.68
N PHE A 20 2.12 -82.30 -52.22
CA PHE A 20 1.03 -81.47 -51.71
C PHE A 20 -0.02 -81.19 -52.78
N VAL A 21 0.43 -80.78 -53.98
CA VAL A 21 -0.47 -80.47 -55.09
C VAL A 21 -1.07 -81.75 -55.69
N GLY A 22 -0.31 -82.83 -55.76
CA GLY A 22 -0.77 -84.15 -56.22
C GLY A 22 -1.91 -84.69 -55.37
N MET A 23 -1.75 -84.66 -54.04
CA MET A 23 -2.78 -85.02 -53.07
C MET A 23 -4.01 -84.12 -53.17
N LEU A 24 -3.80 -82.81 -53.30
CA LEU A 24 -4.88 -81.84 -53.39
C LEU A 24 -5.70 -82.03 -54.68
N LEU A 25 -5.04 -82.28 -55.81
CA LEU A 25 -5.72 -82.57 -57.08
C LEU A 25 -6.43 -83.93 -57.07
N GLU A 26 -5.83 -84.97 -56.47
CA GLU A 26 -6.48 -86.27 -56.31
C GLU A 26 -7.79 -86.15 -55.51
N PHE A 27 -7.76 -85.40 -54.40
CA PHE A 27 -8.95 -85.14 -53.59
C PHE A 27 -10.01 -84.34 -54.36
N LEU A 28 -9.60 -83.28 -55.07
CA LEU A 28 -10.52 -82.43 -55.86
C LEU A 28 -11.12 -83.14 -57.07
N GLN A 29 -10.44 -84.17 -57.61
CA GLN A 29 -10.90 -84.95 -58.75
C GLN A 29 -11.88 -86.07 -58.38
N ARG A 30 -12.10 -86.35 -57.09
CA ARG A 30 -13.08 -87.38 -56.67
C ARG A 30 -14.49 -87.01 -57.17
N PRO A 31 -15.30 -87.97 -57.65
CA PRO A 31 -16.60 -87.67 -58.28
C PRO A 31 -17.60 -86.97 -57.36
N ASP A 32 -17.55 -87.26 -56.06
CA ASP A 32 -18.36 -86.64 -55.02
C ASP A 32 -17.93 -85.20 -54.71
N ILE A 33 -16.63 -84.89 -54.82
CA ILE A 33 -16.06 -83.57 -54.52
C ILE A 33 -16.10 -82.65 -55.75
N SER A 34 -15.72 -83.14 -56.93
CA SER A 34 -15.68 -82.36 -58.18
C SER A 34 -17.04 -81.84 -58.62
N ASN A 35 -18.13 -82.52 -58.23
CA ASN A 35 -19.50 -82.11 -58.52
C ASN A 35 -20.04 -81.02 -57.58
N LEU A 36 -19.34 -80.71 -56.47
CA LEU A 36 -19.74 -79.66 -55.54
C LEU A 36 -19.71 -78.27 -56.21
N LYS A 37 -20.76 -77.47 -55.98
CA LYS A 37 -20.90 -76.12 -56.57
C LYS A 37 -19.72 -75.21 -56.20
N SER A 38 -19.22 -75.29 -54.97
CA SER A 38 -18.07 -74.50 -54.50
C SER A 38 -16.79 -74.83 -55.26
N VAL A 39 -16.53 -76.11 -55.51
CA VAL A 39 -15.35 -76.57 -56.27
C VAL A 39 -15.46 -76.16 -57.74
N ARG A 40 -16.66 -76.26 -58.32
CA ARG A 40 -16.93 -75.80 -59.70
C ARG A 40 -16.73 -74.29 -59.90
N LEU A 41 -17.06 -73.47 -58.89
CA LEU A 41 -16.82 -72.02 -58.92
C LEU A 41 -15.34 -71.66 -58.84
N CYS A 42 -14.50 -72.54 -58.28
CA CYS A 42 -13.06 -72.38 -58.19
C CYS A 42 -12.31 -73.02 -59.37
N SER A 43 -12.98 -73.31 -60.49
CA SER A 43 -12.38 -73.94 -61.68
C SER A 43 -11.09 -73.26 -62.16
N GLN A 44 -11.05 -71.92 -62.10
CA GLN A 44 -9.86 -71.14 -62.44
C GLN A 44 -8.69 -71.38 -61.47
N ALA A 45 -8.95 -71.46 -60.17
CA ALA A 45 -7.92 -71.75 -59.17
C ALA A 45 -7.41 -73.19 -59.32
N VAL A 46 -8.30 -74.14 -59.59
CA VAL A 46 -7.93 -75.54 -59.88
C VAL A 46 -7.09 -75.63 -61.15
N ALA A 47 -7.43 -74.88 -62.20
CA ALA A 47 -6.63 -74.80 -63.43
C ALA A 47 -5.22 -74.22 -63.16
N THR A 48 -5.11 -73.17 -62.33
CA THR A 48 -3.81 -72.63 -61.90
C THR A 48 -3.00 -73.67 -61.13
N ILE A 49 -3.62 -74.43 -60.22
CA ILE A 49 -2.97 -75.50 -59.45
C ILE A 49 -2.45 -76.62 -60.37
N ARG A 50 -3.24 -77.03 -61.37
CA ARG A 50 -2.82 -77.99 -62.40
C ARG A 50 -1.62 -77.47 -63.20
N SER A 51 -1.67 -76.22 -63.66
CA SER A 51 -0.55 -75.60 -64.37
C SER A 51 0.70 -75.51 -63.50
N CYS A 52 0.57 -75.16 -62.21
CA CYS A 52 1.68 -75.15 -61.27
C CYS A 52 2.32 -76.54 -61.09
N LEU A 53 1.50 -77.60 -60.97
CA LEU A 53 2.00 -78.97 -60.87
C LEU A 53 2.82 -79.35 -62.10
N LEU A 54 2.25 -79.14 -63.30
CA LEU A 54 2.90 -79.48 -64.57
C LEU A 54 4.21 -78.70 -64.75
N ARG A 55 4.23 -77.40 -64.42
CA ARG A 55 5.43 -76.55 -64.48
C ARG A 55 6.53 -77.03 -63.54
N ILE A 56 6.20 -77.37 -62.29
CA ILE A 56 7.18 -77.86 -61.31
C ILE A 56 7.74 -79.21 -61.73
N ILE A 57 6.90 -80.11 -62.27
CA ILE A 57 7.35 -81.40 -62.77
C ILE A 57 8.25 -81.23 -64.00
N LEU A 58 7.93 -80.34 -64.93
CA LEU A 58 8.79 -80.04 -66.09
C LEU A 58 10.14 -79.45 -65.68
N LEU A 59 10.15 -78.55 -64.70
CA LEU A 59 11.39 -78.01 -64.12
C LEU A 59 12.26 -79.14 -63.55
N ARG A 60 11.67 -80.03 -62.74
CA ARG A 60 12.41 -81.16 -62.17
C ARG A 60 12.83 -82.20 -63.19
N LEU A 61 12.01 -82.48 -64.21
CA LEU A 61 12.40 -83.33 -65.34
C LEU A 61 13.61 -82.73 -66.07
N SER A 62 13.65 -81.42 -66.27
CA SER A 62 14.82 -80.72 -66.85
C SER A 62 16.05 -80.83 -65.94
N ASP A 63 15.91 -80.68 -64.62
CA ASP A 63 17.01 -80.81 -63.64
C ASP A 63 17.65 -82.21 -63.64
N LEU A 64 16.94 -83.26 -64.08
CA LEU A 64 17.50 -84.61 -64.17
C LEU A 64 18.66 -84.74 -65.18
N ASP A 65 18.80 -83.78 -66.10
CA ASP A 65 19.93 -83.72 -67.05
C ASP A 65 21.19 -83.09 -66.45
N ASN A 66 21.11 -82.51 -65.25
CA ASN A 66 22.25 -81.90 -64.60
C ASN A 66 23.26 -82.97 -64.12
N GLN A 67 24.56 -82.69 -64.27
CA GLN A 67 25.64 -83.64 -63.95
C GLN A 67 25.72 -83.97 -62.44
N GLU A 68 25.16 -83.10 -61.60
CA GLU A 68 25.15 -83.23 -60.13
C GLU A 68 24.02 -84.15 -59.60
N THR A 69 23.02 -84.51 -60.42
CA THR A 69 21.88 -85.32 -59.98
C THR A 69 22.24 -86.81 -59.90
N THR A 70 22.14 -87.40 -58.70
CA THR A 70 22.48 -88.82 -58.51
C THR A 70 21.46 -89.76 -59.18
N LEU A 71 21.91 -90.95 -59.58
CA LEU A 71 21.03 -91.97 -60.19
C LEU A 71 19.88 -92.40 -59.26
N VAL A 72 20.09 -92.33 -57.94
CA VAL A 72 19.08 -92.68 -56.93
C VAL A 72 17.99 -91.62 -56.86
N GLU A 73 18.34 -90.33 -56.83
CA GLU A 73 17.38 -89.21 -56.78
C GLU A 73 16.55 -89.14 -58.06
N ALA A 74 17.19 -89.33 -59.23
CA ALA A 74 16.49 -89.31 -60.52
C ALA A 74 15.46 -90.46 -60.63
N LYS A 75 15.80 -91.65 -60.11
CA LYS A 75 14.87 -92.79 -60.07
C LYS A 75 13.71 -92.54 -59.10
N GLN A 76 14.00 -92.05 -57.89
CA GLN A 76 12.98 -91.74 -56.89
C GLN A 76 11.96 -90.72 -57.41
N PHE A 77 12.40 -89.70 -58.14
CA PHE A 77 11.51 -88.73 -58.76
C PHE A 77 10.64 -89.36 -59.86
N MET A 78 11.20 -90.20 -60.74
CA MET A 78 10.44 -90.89 -61.77
C MET A 78 9.40 -91.85 -61.18
N ASP A 79 9.75 -92.59 -60.11
CA ASP A 79 8.82 -93.45 -59.36
C ASP A 79 7.69 -92.60 -58.73
N LYS A 80 8.00 -91.39 -58.28
CA LYS A 80 7.03 -90.43 -57.73
C LYS A 80 6.07 -89.87 -58.79
N MET A 81 6.56 -89.63 -60.01
CA MET A 81 5.70 -89.29 -61.15
C MET A 81 4.73 -90.43 -61.46
N VAL A 82 5.21 -91.68 -61.45
CA VAL A 82 4.35 -92.87 -61.61
C VAL A 82 3.32 -92.98 -60.49
N TYR A 83 3.70 -92.70 -59.24
CA TYR A 83 2.75 -92.66 -58.12
C TYR A 83 1.62 -91.65 -58.33
N TRP A 84 1.95 -90.43 -58.76
CA TRP A 84 0.97 -89.37 -59.04
C TRP A 84 0.39 -89.40 -60.47
N GLN A 85 0.53 -90.51 -61.20
CA GLN A 85 0.14 -90.62 -62.61
C GLN A 85 -1.31 -90.18 -62.88
N MET A 86 -2.27 -90.54 -62.02
CA MET A 86 -3.68 -90.18 -62.22
C MET A 86 -3.90 -88.66 -62.11
N SER A 87 -3.29 -88.02 -61.11
CA SER A 87 -3.37 -86.57 -60.91
C SER A 87 -2.68 -85.80 -62.03
N ILE A 88 -1.52 -86.28 -62.51
CA ILE A 88 -0.75 -85.66 -63.61
C ILE A 88 -1.49 -85.82 -64.94
N LEU A 89 -1.95 -87.03 -65.28
CA LEU A 89 -2.66 -87.30 -66.53
C LEU A 89 -4.02 -86.59 -66.59
N GLY A 90 -4.69 -86.44 -65.45
CA GLY A 90 -5.91 -85.64 -65.31
C GLY A 90 -5.72 -84.13 -65.48
N CYS A 91 -4.47 -83.65 -65.56
CA CYS A 91 -4.16 -82.26 -65.90
C CYS A 91 -4.12 -82.02 -67.41
N PHE A 92 -3.80 -83.03 -68.23
CA PHE A 92 -3.73 -82.89 -69.68
C PHE A 92 -5.11 -82.85 -70.32
N THR A 93 -5.35 -81.83 -71.14
CA THR A 93 -6.56 -81.68 -71.97
C THR A 93 -6.23 -81.83 -73.45
N SER A 94 -7.22 -82.00 -74.32
CA SER A 94 -7.04 -82.30 -75.75
C SER A 94 -6.27 -81.25 -76.56
N GLU A 95 -6.10 -80.03 -76.02
CA GLU A 95 -5.38 -78.91 -76.65
C GLU A 95 -4.10 -78.50 -75.89
N ASP A 96 -3.65 -79.30 -74.93
CA ASP A 96 -2.63 -78.86 -73.97
C ASP A 96 -1.18 -78.94 -74.51
N GLU A 97 -0.50 -77.79 -74.61
CA GLU A 97 0.92 -77.70 -74.95
C GLU A 97 1.81 -78.40 -73.92
N PHE A 98 1.38 -78.52 -72.65
CA PHE A 98 2.13 -79.24 -71.63
C PHE A 98 2.33 -80.71 -71.98
N LEU A 99 1.38 -81.35 -72.68
CA LEU A 99 1.56 -82.73 -73.11
C LEU A 99 2.75 -82.86 -74.09
N LYS A 100 2.91 -81.91 -75.03
CA LYS A 100 4.07 -81.86 -75.93
C LYS A 100 5.39 -81.66 -75.18
N LEU A 101 5.39 -80.78 -74.17
CA LEU A 101 6.57 -80.54 -73.33
C LEU A 101 6.97 -81.78 -72.52
N PHE A 102 6.00 -82.51 -71.96
CA PHE A 102 6.24 -83.77 -71.25
C PHE A 102 6.74 -84.88 -72.18
N TRP A 103 6.15 -85.01 -73.36
CA TRP A 103 6.58 -85.97 -74.37
C TRP A 103 8.03 -85.72 -74.82
N TYR A 104 8.38 -84.46 -75.04
CA TYR A 104 9.77 -84.06 -75.33
C TYR A 104 10.71 -84.41 -74.18
N GLN A 105 10.39 -84.03 -72.95
CA GLN A 105 11.23 -84.31 -71.77
C GLN A 105 11.34 -85.80 -71.43
N LEU A 106 10.29 -86.59 -71.64
CA LEU A 106 10.34 -88.04 -71.41
C LEU A 106 11.11 -88.75 -72.52
N TYR A 107 11.01 -88.26 -73.77
CA TYR A 107 11.80 -88.78 -74.88
C TYR A 107 13.30 -88.51 -74.70
N THR A 108 13.70 -87.32 -74.25
CA THR A 108 15.11 -87.02 -73.94
C THR A 108 15.66 -87.97 -72.87
N LYS A 109 14.87 -88.35 -71.86
CA LYS A 109 15.27 -89.37 -70.88
C LYS A 109 15.31 -90.78 -71.45
N LEU A 110 14.40 -91.10 -72.37
CA LEU A 110 14.30 -92.41 -73.01
C LEU A 110 15.50 -92.75 -73.89
N ILE A 111 16.16 -91.74 -74.48
CA ILE A 111 17.33 -91.91 -75.37
C ILE A 111 18.68 -91.61 -74.69
N GLY A 112 18.67 -91.28 -73.40
CA GLY A 112 19.87 -90.95 -72.63
C GLY A 112 20.70 -92.17 -72.20
N ASP A 113 21.87 -91.93 -71.59
CA ASP A 113 22.86 -92.98 -71.30
C ASP A 113 22.52 -93.85 -70.06
N LYS A 114 21.51 -93.46 -69.27
CA LYS A 114 21.18 -94.05 -67.97
C LYS A 114 20.04 -95.08 -68.10
N MET A 115 20.35 -96.36 -68.27
CA MET A 115 19.35 -97.43 -68.52
C MET A 115 18.14 -97.46 -67.54
N PRO A 116 18.31 -97.30 -66.21
CA PRO A 116 17.16 -97.28 -65.30
C PRO A 116 16.19 -96.12 -65.55
N LEU A 117 16.70 -94.99 -66.04
CA LEU A 117 15.89 -93.81 -66.37
C LEU A 117 15.16 -93.99 -67.70
N ARG A 118 15.79 -94.69 -68.66
CA ARG A 118 15.17 -95.08 -69.93
C ARG A 118 13.96 -95.98 -69.71
N ILE A 119 14.11 -96.99 -68.85
CA ILE A 119 13.02 -97.92 -68.48
C ILE A 119 11.89 -97.16 -67.77
N ALA A 120 12.21 -96.28 -66.82
CA ALA A 120 11.19 -95.48 -66.12
C ALA A 120 10.45 -94.50 -67.06
N ALA A 121 11.16 -93.87 -68.00
CA ALA A 121 10.57 -93.02 -69.03
C ALA A 121 9.69 -93.82 -70.01
N ALA A 122 10.12 -95.02 -70.41
CA ALA A 122 9.34 -95.94 -71.23
C ALA A 122 8.05 -96.36 -70.53
N ASN A 123 8.13 -96.72 -69.24
CA ASN A 123 6.97 -97.08 -68.42
C ASN A 123 5.96 -95.92 -68.35
N PHE A 124 6.42 -94.69 -68.05
CA PHE A 124 5.52 -93.54 -67.97
C PHE A 124 4.93 -93.13 -69.34
N LEU A 125 5.70 -93.22 -70.42
CA LEU A 125 5.20 -93.01 -71.79
C LEU A 125 4.18 -94.09 -72.19
N ARG A 126 4.38 -95.34 -71.80
CA ARG A 126 3.42 -96.43 -71.98
C ARG A 126 2.13 -96.17 -71.21
N ILE A 127 2.23 -95.70 -69.97
CA ILE A 127 1.07 -95.26 -69.17
C ILE A 127 0.31 -94.13 -69.89
N ILE A 128 0.99 -93.12 -70.43
CA ILE A 128 0.36 -92.04 -71.21
C ILE A 128 -0.36 -92.60 -72.45
N LEU A 129 0.29 -93.50 -73.21
CA LEU A 129 -0.28 -94.14 -74.40
C LEU A 129 -1.55 -94.96 -74.12
N VAL A 130 -1.61 -95.62 -72.96
CA VAL A 130 -2.76 -96.45 -72.55
C VAL A 130 -3.90 -95.61 -72.00
N GLN A 131 -3.60 -94.64 -71.14
CA GLN A 131 -4.63 -93.84 -70.44
C GLN A 131 -5.19 -92.69 -71.29
N LYS A 132 -4.41 -92.20 -72.27
CA LYS A 132 -4.75 -91.05 -73.13
C LYS A 132 -4.50 -91.37 -74.62
N PRO A 133 -5.18 -92.39 -75.18
CA PRO A 133 -4.87 -92.90 -76.53
C PRO A 133 -5.24 -91.92 -77.64
N GLU A 134 -6.33 -91.16 -77.49
CA GLU A 134 -6.77 -90.19 -78.49
C GLU A 134 -5.86 -88.97 -78.55
N GLU A 135 -5.47 -88.42 -77.39
CA GLU A 135 -4.57 -87.27 -77.28
C GLU A 135 -3.15 -87.64 -77.76
N SER A 136 -2.65 -88.82 -77.36
CA SER A 136 -1.35 -89.33 -77.81
C SER A 136 -1.32 -89.59 -79.32
N ALA A 137 -2.39 -90.16 -79.89
CA ALA A 137 -2.52 -90.36 -81.34
C ALA A 137 -2.63 -89.04 -82.11
N THR A 138 -3.20 -88.00 -81.51
CA THR A 138 -3.34 -86.67 -82.11
C THR A 138 -2.00 -85.92 -82.08
N LEU A 139 -1.26 -86.01 -80.97
CA LEU A 139 0.08 -85.46 -80.83
C LEU A 139 1.06 -86.09 -81.83
N ILE A 140 1.06 -87.43 -81.93
CA ILE A 140 1.88 -88.17 -82.91
C ILE A 140 1.47 -87.81 -84.35
N ARG A 141 0.17 -87.73 -84.67
CA ARG A 141 -0.29 -87.31 -86.01
C ARG A 141 0.07 -85.87 -86.35
N SER A 142 0.06 -84.97 -85.37
CA SER A 142 0.37 -83.54 -85.59
C SER A 142 1.85 -83.29 -85.92
N CYS A 143 2.72 -84.24 -85.59
CA CYS A 143 4.17 -84.14 -85.80
C CYS A 143 4.70 -85.07 -86.90
N MET A 144 3.85 -85.89 -87.54
CA MET A 144 4.26 -86.85 -88.57
C MET A 144 3.82 -86.45 -89.99
N SER A 145 4.69 -86.71 -90.97
CA SER A 145 4.39 -86.50 -92.39
C SER A 145 3.53 -87.64 -92.98
N PRO A 146 2.78 -87.41 -94.08
CA PRO A 146 1.83 -88.38 -94.63
C PRO A 146 2.43 -89.75 -95.00
N ASP A 147 3.73 -89.81 -95.29
CA ASP A 147 4.46 -91.01 -95.72
C ASP A 147 4.86 -91.95 -94.57
N GLN A 148 4.66 -91.56 -93.31
CA GLN A 148 5.08 -92.33 -92.12
C GLN A 148 3.93 -93.01 -91.36
N LYS A 149 2.78 -93.26 -92.00
CA LYS A 149 1.59 -93.87 -91.36
C LYS A 149 1.86 -95.25 -90.74
N GLN A 150 2.78 -96.05 -91.29
CA GLN A 150 3.12 -97.35 -90.74
C GLN A 150 3.81 -97.24 -89.37
N LEU A 151 4.72 -96.26 -89.21
CA LEU A 151 5.42 -96.02 -87.94
C LEU A 151 4.46 -95.56 -86.83
N SER A 152 3.44 -94.75 -87.15
CA SER A 152 2.40 -94.36 -86.18
C SER A 152 1.55 -95.55 -85.69
N LYS A 153 1.23 -96.50 -86.58
CA LYS A 153 0.49 -97.72 -86.22
C LYS A 153 1.33 -98.66 -85.38
N ASP A 154 2.63 -98.77 -85.68
CA ASP A 154 3.54 -99.62 -84.93
C ASP A 154 3.89 -99.01 -83.57
N PHE A 155 3.92 -97.67 -83.45
CA PHE A 155 4.05 -96.95 -82.16
C PHE A 155 2.84 -97.22 -81.23
N GLN A 156 1.63 -97.32 -81.77
CA GLN A 156 0.43 -97.67 -80.99
C GLN A 156 0.43 -99.12 -80.47
N LYS A 157 1.12 -100.03 -81.16
CA LYS A 157 1.26 -101.44 -80.74
C LYS A 157 2.22 -101.63 -79.57
N LEU A 158 3.01 -100.62 -79.21
CA LEU A 158 3.93 -100.66 -78.05
C LEU A 158 3.23 -100.68 -76.70
N THR A 159 1.91 -100.48 -76.67
CA THR A 159 1.10 -100.59 -75.45
C THR A 159 1.09 -102.01 -74.86
N GLY A 160 1.23 -103.05 -75.70
CA GLY A 160 1.20 -104.45 -75.28
C GLY A 160 2.57 -105.08 -75.01
N VAL A 161 3.63 -104.28 -75.04
CA VAL A 161 5.04 -104.72 -74.94
C VAL A 161 5.60 -104.36 -73.55
N ASP A 162 6.55 -105.15 -73.03
CA ASP A 162 7.24 -104.85 -71.77
C ASP A 162 8.24 -103.70 -71.92
N ASP A 163 8.61 -103.05 -70.80
CA ASP A 163 9.36 -101.79 -70.83
C ASP A 163 10.76 -101.95 -71.46
N GLU A 164 11.41 -103.11 -71.33
CA GLU A 164 12.71 -103.40 -71.98
C GLU A 164 12.57 -103.50 -73.50
N SER A 165 11.55 -104.21 -73.98
CA SER A 165 11.25 -104.31 -75.41
C SER A 165 10.75 -102.99 -76.01
N PHE A 166 10.13 -102.11 -75.21
CA PHE A 166 9.77 -100.74 -75.62
C PHE A 166 11.02 -99.90 -75.90
N VAL A 167 12.01 -99.95 -75.00
CA VAL A 167 13.31 -99.26 -75.19
C VAL A 167 14.03 -99.80 -76.42
N ASP A 168 14.08 -101.13 -76.60
CA ASP A 168 14.70 -101.77 -77.78
C ASP A 168 14.01 -101.38 -79.09
N TRP A 169 12.69 -101.18 -79.08
CA TRP A 169 11.95 -100.70 -80.25
C TRP A 169 12.28 -99.24 -80.57
N VAL A 170 12.39 -98.39 -79.55
CA VAL A 170 12.81 -96.99 -79.73
C VAL A 170 14.22 -96.91 -80.29
N ASP A 171 15.15 -97.74 -79.81
CA ASP A 171 16.53 -97.79 -80.33
C ASP A 171 16.58 -98.22 -81.81
N LYS A 172 15.72 -99.16 -82.24
CA LYS A 172 15.62 -99.59 -83.65
C LYS A 172 15.02 -98.53 -84.58
N HIS A 173 14.16 -97.63 -84.06
CA HIS A 173 13.47 -96.60 -84.85
C HIS A 173 13.97 -95.17 -84.57
N ARG A 174 15.06 -95.03 -83.80
CA ARG A 174 15.64 -93.78 -83.31
C ARG A 174 15.88 -92.71 -84.39
N PRO A 175 16.40 -93.01 -85.60
CA PRO A 175 16.62 -91.99 -86.62
C PRO A 175 15.34 -91.27 -87.06
N SER A 176 14.19 -91.94 -87.00
CA SER A 176 12.89 -91.34 -87.35
C SER A 176 12.24 -90.62 -86.16
N LEU A 177 12.44 -91.10 -84.94
CA LEU A 177 11.91 -90.49 -83.71
C LEU A 177 12.70 -89.23 -83.32
N ASP A 178 14.02 -89.20 -83.51
CA ASP A 178 14.84 -88.02 -83.22
C ASP A 178 14.44 -86.82 -84.09
N VAL A 179 14.12 -87.06 -85.38
CA VAL A 179 13.58 -86.01 -86.26
C VAL A 179 12.23 -85.48 -85.77
N LEU A 180 11.39 -86.33 -85.18
CA LEU A 180 10.08 -85.95 -84.67
C LEU A 180 10.18 -85.11 -83.38
N PHE A 181 10.94 -85.57 -82.39
CA PHE A 181 11.05 -84.89 -81.10
C PHE A 181 11.99 -83.67 -81.15
N PHE A 182 13.14 -83.77 -81.81
CA PHE A 182 14.08 -82.64 -81.91
C PHE A 182 13.77 -81.68 -83.07
N GLY A 183 13.04 -82.10 -84.10
CA GLY A 183 12.60 -81.23 -85.19
C GLY A 183 11.23 -80.57 -84.96
N GLY A 184 10.28 -81.28 -84.32
CA GLY A 184 8.90 -80.82 -84.16
C GLY A 184 8.53 -80.29 -82.77
N MET A 185 9.16 -80.79 -81.68
CA MET A 185 8.75 -80.47 -80.29
C MET A 185 9.79 -79.68 -79.49
N SER A 186 11.05 -79.59 -79.94
CA SER A 186 12.13 -78.82 -79.30
C SER A 186 11.82 -77.33 -79.19
N LYS A 187 11.29 -76.72 -80.26
CA LYS A 187 10.93 -75.30 -80.29
C LYS A 187 9.91 -74.93 -79.22
N THR A 188 8.92 -75.78 -78.98
CA THR A 188 7.90 -75.57 -77.94
C THR A 188 8.53 -75.57 -76.54
N TRP A 189 9.56 -76.39 -76.31
CA TRP A 189 10.32 -76.41 -75.06
C TRP A 189 11.16 -75.14 -74.85
N GLU A 190 11.87 -74.69 -75.89
CA GLU A 190 12.69 -73.46 -75.83
C GLU A 190 11.85 -72.21 -75.56
N ASP A 191 10.71 -72.08 -76.25
CA ASP A 191 9.78 -70.97 -76.04
C ASP A 191 9.22 -70.97 -74.60
N PHE A 192 8.88 -72.15 -74.06
CA PHE A 192 8.43 -72.31 -72.67
C PHE A 192 9.51 -71.86 -71.67
N VAL A 193 10.75 -72.34 -71.81
CA VAL A 193 11.87 -71.98 -70.92
C VAL A 193 12.15 -70.47 -70.95
N SER A 194 12.15 -69.86 -72.15
CA SER A 194 12.33 -68.41 -72.31
C SER A 194 11.26 -67.61 -71.56
N SER A 195 9.99 -67.99 -71.72
CA SER A 195 8.87 -67.32 -71.06
C SER A 195 8.92 -67.42 -69.51
N GLU A 196 9.35 -68.56 -68.98
CA GLU A 196 9.46 -68.79 -67.55
C GLU A 196 10.62 -68.01 -66.91
N ASN A 197 11.74 -67.89 -67.62
CA ASN A 197 12.88 -67.09 -67.16
C ASN A 197 12.55 -65.60 -67.08
N VAL A 198 11.82 -65.05 -68.06
CA VAL A 198 11.36 -63.65 -68.04
C VAL A 198 10.42 -63.41 -66.86
N ARG A 199 9.43 -64.29 -66.66
CA ARG A 199 8.46 -64.20 -65.56
C ARG A 199 9.15 -64.17 -64.19
N THR A 200 10.13 -65.04 -63.99
CA THR A 200 10.90 -65.16 -62.74
C THR A 200 11.68 -63.88 -62.42
N SER A 201 12.25 -63.22 -63.43
CA SER A 201 12.99 -61.96 -63.27
C SER A 201 12.09 -60.78 -62.86
N GLU A 202 10.88 -60.71 -63.41
CA GLU A 202 9.94 -59.62 -63.09
C GLU A 202 9.37 -59.73 -61.68
N THR A 203 8.99 -60.92 -61.21
CA THR A 203 8.51 -61.13 -59.84
C THR A 203 9.55 -60.77 -58.79
N ALA A 204 10.82 -61.07 -59.03
CA ALA A 204 11.91 -60.71 -58.14
C ALA A 204 12.06 -59.17 -57.97
N LYS A 205 11.97 -58.40 -59.07
CA LYS A 205 12.08 -56.93 -59.05
C LYS A 205 10.95 -56.28 -58.24
N VAL A 206 9.71 -56.73 -58.45
CA VAL A 206 8.52 -56.17 -57.76
C VAL A 206 8.61 -56.37 -56.24
N ARG A 207 9.12 -57.52 -55.80
CA ARG A 207 9.28 -57.82 -54.36
C ARG A 207 10.29 -56.89 -53.69
N LEU A 208 11.41 -56.63 -54.36
CA LEU A 208 12.49 -55.79 -53.83
C LEU A 208 12.03 -54.33 -53.66
N ALA A 209 11.22 -53.82 -54.59
CA ALA A 209 10.61 -52.50 -54.49
C ALA A 209 9.70 -52.38 -53.25
N LYS A 210 8.78 -53.32 -53.05
CA LYS A 210 7.86 -53.34 -51.89
C LYS A 210 8.59 -53.33 -50.54
N ARG A 211 9.72 -54.04 -50.44
CA ARG A 211 10.53 -54.09 -49.21
C ARG A 211 11.16 -52.72 -48.91
N LYS A 212 11.67 -52.03 -49.93
CA LYS A 212 12.27 -50.70 -49.76
C LYS A 212 11.25 -49.67 -49.26
N ASP A 213 10.03 -49.71 -49.77
CA ASP A 213 8.99 -48.76 -49.36
C ASP A 213 8.53 -49.00 -47.92
N LYS A 214 8.40 -50.27 -47.51
CA LYS A 214 8.03 -50.60 -46.12
C LYS A 214 9.09 -50.13 -45.12
N LEU A 215 10.38 -50.25 -45.46
CA LEU A 215 11.47 -49.77 -44.60
C LEU A 215 11.47 -48.25 -44.46
N ARG A 216 11.19 -47.49 -45.53
CA ARG A 216 11.06 -46.03 -45.45
C ARG A 216 9.91 -45.60 -44.55
N SER A 217 8.76 -46.27 -44.66
CA SER A 217 7.60 -46.00 -43.82
C SER A 217 7.90 -46.19 -42.32
N LEU A 218 8.59 -47.28 -41.96
CA LEU A 218 8.94 -47.55 -40.56
C LEU A 218 9.94 -46.54 -39.99
N HIS A 219 10.91 -46.10 -40.82
CA HIS A 219 11.88 -45.09 -40.40
C HIS A 219 11.23 -43.71 -40.15
N ALA A 220 10.31 -43.30 -41.03
CA ALA A 220 9.56 -42.06 -40.86
C ALA A 220 8.68 -42.08 -39.60
N GLU A 221 8.07 -43.22 -39.29
CA GLU A 221 7.27 -43.41 -38.07
C GLU A 221 8.14 -43.27 -36.81
N SER A 222 9.32 -43.90 -36.79
CA SER A 222 10.28 -43.81 -35.68
C SER A 222 10.68 -42.36 -35.37
N ILE A 223 11.03 -41.58 -36.40
CA ILE A 223 11.42 -40.17 -36.26
C ILE A 223 10.25 -39.34 -35.73
N SER A 224 9.02 -39.62 -36.20
CA SER A 224 7.82 -38.93 -35.72
C SER A 224 7.57 -39.20 -34.24
N THR A 225 7.70 -40.44 -33.78
CA THR A 225 7.55 -40.78 -32.35
C THR A 225 8.61 -40.13 -31.47
N GLU A 226 9.87 -40.10 -31.92
CA GLU A 226 10.96 -39.47 -31.19
C GLU A 226 10.75 -37.96 -31.04
N LYS A 227 10.27 -37.30 -32.10
CA LYS A 227 9.93 -35.87 -32.06
C LYS A 227 8.77 -35.57 -31.09
N ILE A 228 7.77 -36.44 -31.03
CA ILE A 228 6.64 -36.30 -30.09
C ILE A 228 7.12 -36.45 -28.64
N LEU A 229 7.97 -37.44 -28.36
CA LEU A 229 8.53 -37.65 -27.02
C LEU A 229 9.37 -36.46 -26.58
N LEU A 230 10.26 -35.95 -27.44
CA LEU A 230 11.06 -34.77 -27.14
C LEU A 230 10.19 -33.54 -26.85
N SER A 231 9.16 -33.30 -27.67
CA SER A 231 8.22 -32.19 -27.46
C SER A 231 7.42 -32.36 -26.16
N HIS A 232 7.06 -33.58 -25.80
CA HIS A 232 6.38 -33.89 -24.54
C HIS A 232 7.30 -33.64 -23.34
N ASP A 233 8.57 -34.07 -23.38
CA ASP A 233 9.51 -33.90 -22.28
C ASP A 233 9.84 -32.42 -22.03
N ILE A 234 10.04 -31.63 -23.09
CA ILE A 234 10.22 -30.18 -22.99
C ILE A 234 8.96 -29.53 -22.40
N GLY A 235 7.77 -29.86 -22.92
CA GLY A 235 6.51 -29.31 -22.44
C GLY A 235 6.21 -29.67 -20.98
N ASN A 236 6.43 -30.94 -20.61
CA ASN A 236 6.20 -31.43 -19.26
C ASN A 236 7.18 -30.81 -18.25
N SER A 237 8.46 -30.69 -18.61
CA SER A 237 9.47 -30.02 -17.77
C SER A 237 9.09 -28.56 -17.51
N ALA A 238 8.71 -27.81 -18.57
CA ALA A 238 8.26 -26.44 -18.44
C ALA A 238 6.99 -26.32 -17.57
N TRP A 239 6.02 -27.22 -17.75
CA TRP A 239 4.80 -27.26 -16.94
C TRP A 239 5.08 -27.57 -15.47
N MET A 240 5.93 -28.56 -15.18
CA MET A 240 6.32 -28.89 -13.81
C MET A 240 7.04 -27.72 -13.14
N LYS A 241 7.98 -27.04 -13.82
CA LYS A 241 8.67 -25.85 -13.30
C LYS A 241 7.68 -24.71 -13.03
N SER A 242 6.73 -24.47 -13.94
CA SER A 242 5.68 -23.45 -13.78
C SER A 242 4.74 -23.76 -12.60
N ILE A 243 4.28 -25.01 -12.45
CA ILE A 243 3.43 -25.44 -11.34
C ILE A 243 4.19 -25.32 -10.01
N TYR A 244 5.43 -25.82 -9.95
CA TYR A 244 6.26 -25.71 -8.76
C TYR A 244 6.46 -24.26 -8.35
N ASN A 245 6.88 -23.39 -9.28
CA ASN A 245 7.07 -21.96 -9.00
C ASN A 245 5.77 -21.32 -8.51
N SER A 246 4.62 -21.62 -9.14
CA SER A 246 3.32 -21.09 -8.72
C SER A 246 2.95 -21.51 -7.29
N GLU A 247 3.12 -22.78 -6.95
CA GLU A 247 2.82 -23.28 -5.59
C GLU A 247 3.85 -22.81 -4.56
N TYR A 248 5.13 -22.74 -4.92
CA TYR A 248 6.19 -22.22 -4.08
C TYR A 248 5.97 -20.74 -3.73
N PHE A 249 5.63 -19.89 -4.71
CA PHE A 249 5.28 -18.49 -4.45
C PHE A 249 4.01 -18.35 -3.61
N LYS A 250 3.00 -19.22 -3.79
CA LYS A 250 1.81 -19.24 -2.90
C LYS A 250 2.19 -19.60 -1.46
N TYR A 251 3.07 -20.57 -1.27
CA TYR A 251 3.57 -20.98 0.04
C TYR A 251 4.36 -19.83 0.71
N GLN A 252 5.29 -19.20 0.00
CA GLN A 252 6.05 -18.06 0.51
C GLN A 252 5.13 -16.89 0.91
N ARG A 253 4.13 -16.57 0.07
CA ARG A 253 3.10 -15.56 0.39
C ARG A 253 2.29 -15.92 1.64
N LEU A 254 1.98 -17.20 1.85
CA LEU A 254 1.27 -17.66 3.04
C LEU A 254 2.15 -17.50 4.31
N MET A 255 3.43 -17.83 4.22
CA MET A 255 4.38 -17.65 5.33
C MET A 255 4.56 -16.18 5.70
N GLN A 256 4.70 -15.31 4.70
CA GLN A 256 4.72 -13.86 4.92
C GLN A 256 3.41 -13.36 5.53
N ASP A 257 2.27 -13.85 5.04
CA ASP A 257 0.96 -13.46 5.56
C ASP A 257 0.82 -13.82 7.05
N GLN A 258 1.32 -15.00 7.45
CA GLN A 258 1.33 -15.45 8.84
C GLN A 258 2.25 -14.57 9.71
N GLN A 259 3.42 -14.18 9.21
CA GLN A 259 4.33 -13.30 9.92
C GLN A 259 3.74 -11.89 10.11
N ASP A 260 3.13 -11.32 9.08
CA ASP A 260 2.44 -10.02 9.16
C ASP A 260 1.27 -10.07 10.16
N ASP A 261 0.49 -11.16 10.17
CA ASP A 261 -0.60 -11.36 11.13
C ASP A 261 -0.06 -11.44 12.57
N LEU A 262 1.06 -12.12 12.81
CA LEU A 262 1.72 -12.17 14.11
C LEU A 262 2.21 -10.78 14.56
N VAL A 263 2.81 -10.00 13.67
CA VAL A 263 3.24 -8.62 13.97
C VAL A 263 2.03 -7.75 14.31
N PHE A 264 0.95 -7.84 13.52
CA PHE A 264 -0.30 -7.12 13.78
C PHE A 264 -0.90 -7.50 15.14
N LEU A 265 -1.00 -8.79 15.45
CA LEU A 265 -1.53 -9.29 16.72
C LEU A 265 -0.65 -8.87 17.90
N SER A 266 0.67 -8.91 17.77
CA SER A 266 1.61 -8.43 18.79
C SER A 266 1.45 -6.93 19.08
N ALA A 267 1.33 -6.11 18.03
CA ALA A 267 1.08 -4.68 18.18
C ALA A 267 -0.29 -4.40 18.82
N ALA A 268 -1.32 -5.14 18.42
CA ALA A 268 -2.66 -5.05 19.01
C ALA A 268 -2.66 -5.46 20.50
N TYR A 269 -1.94 -6.54 20.86
CA TYR A 269 -1.78 -6.98 22.24
C TYR A 269 -1.03 -5.94 23.08
N THR A 270 0.07 -5.38 22.56
CA THR A 270 0.84 -4.32 23.24
C THR A 270 0.00 -3.05 23.45
N LYS A 271 -0.89 -2.72 22.50
CA LYS A 271 -1.86 -1.64 22.68
C LYS A 271 -2.87 -1.97 23.77
N MET A 272 -3.41 -3.18 23.79
CA MET A 272 -4.36 -3.64 24.78
C MET A 272 -3.77 -3.65 26.20
N GLU A 273 -2.54 -4.14 26.35
CA GLU A 273 -1.80 -4.12 27.62
C GLU A 273 -1.64 -2.68 28.14
N ARG A 274 -1.23 -1.74 27.30
CA ARG A 274 -1.19 -0.31 27.66
C ARG A 274 -2.55 0.22 28.08
N ASP A 275 -3.61 -0.13 27.35
CA ASP A 275 -4.96 0.32 27.66
C ASP A 275 -5.50 -0.27 28.98
N LEU A 276 -4.97 -1.39 29.45
CA LEU A 276 -5.30 -2.01 30.74
C LEU A 276 -4.46 -1.48 31.92
N MET A 277 -3.26 -0.96 31.66
CA MET A 277 -2.34 -0.42 32.68
C MET A 277 -2.46 1.10 32.89
N ARG A 278 -3.15 1.83 32.00
CA ARG A 278 -3.29 3.29 32.08
C ARG A 278 -4.10 3.76 33.31
N PRO A 279 -3.98 5.05 33.71
CA PRO A 279 -4.78 5.59 34.81
C PRO A 279 -6.28 5.39 34.63
N GLY A 280 -6.93 4.79 35.63
CA GLY A 280 -8.37 4.48 35.60
C GLY A 280 -8.72 3.11 35.02
N ALA A 281 -7.77 2.40 34.42
CA ALA A 281 -7.97 1.04 33.94
C ALA A 281 -7.84 -0.03 35.06
N VAL A 282 -8.06 -1.30 34.70
CA VAL A 282 -8.17 -2.41 35.67
C VAL A 282 -6.86 -2.68 36.40
N PHE A 283 -5.72 -2.61 35.69
CA PHE A 283 -4.39 -2.88 36.23
C PHE A 283 -3.58 -1.59 36.38
N SER A 284 -4.25 -0.47 36.65
CA SER A 284 -3.56 0.83 36.71
C SER A 284 -2.51 0.88 37.82
N GLU A 285 -1.27 1.19 37.46
CA GLU A 285 -0.19 1.46 38.43
C GLU A 285 0.06 2.97 38.57
N ALA A 286 0.53 3.38 39.74
CA ALA A 286 0.89 4.77 40.01
C ALA A 286 2.25 5.11 39.37
N ALA A 287 2.25 5.36 38.06
CA ALA A 287 3.41 5.86 37.32
C ALA A 287 3.17 7.30 36.84
N THR A 288 4.21 8.14 36.90
CA THR A 288 4.18 9.48 36.32
C THR A 288 4.37 9.38 34.81
N PRO A 289 3.35 9.70 33.99
CA PRO A 289 3.48 9.62 32.53
C PRO A 289 4.41 10.71 32.00
N LYS A 290 5.18 10.38 30.96
CA LYS A 290 5.89 11.36 30.13
C LYS A 290 4.94 11.95 29.09
N TRP A 291 5.19 13.18 28.67
CA TRP A 291 4.34 13.96 27.78
C TRP A 291 5.12 14.47 26.57
N LYS A 292 4.48 14.46 25.40
CA LYS A 292 5.01 15.03 24.15
C LYS A 292 4.03 16.02 23.54
N LEU A 293 4.52 17.04 22.83
CA LEU A 293 3.66 18.00 22.16
C LEU A 293 2.92 17.31 21.00
N ASP A 294 1.61 17.51 20.92
CA ASP A 294 0.82 17.03 19.80
C ASP A 294 1.01 17.93 18.57
N ARG A 295 0.91 17.32 17.39
CA ARG A 295 1.05 18.04 16.11
C ARG A 295 -0.27 18.59 15.59
N THR A 296 -1.38 18.30 16.27
CA THR A 296 -2.72 18.76 15.89
C THR A 296 -2.84 20.27 16.12
N GLU A 297 -3.14 20.99 15.05
CA GLU A 297 -3.36 22.45 15.05
C GLU A 297 -4.86 22.77 15.26
N GLY A 298 -5.14 23.61 16.26
CA GLY A 298 -6.47 24.14 16.53
C GLY A 298 -6.78 25.43 15.75
N ARG A 299 -7.75 26.23 16.26
CA ARG A 299 -8.00 27.57 15.72
C ARG A 299 -6.73 28.43 15.81
N ASN A 300 -6.58 29.34 14.86
CA ASN A 300 -5.37 30.16 14.70
C ASN A 300 -4.07 29.35 14.52
N ARG A 301 -4.15 28.08 14.12
CA ARG A 301 -3.02 27.15 13.99
C ARG A 301 -2.23 26.94 15.29
N MET A 302 -2.88 27.09 16.45
CA MET A 302 -2.24 26.89 17.76
C MET A 302 -2.08 25.40 18.08
N ARG A 303 -0.91 25.02 18.62
CA ARG A 303 -0.64 23.67 19.18
C ARG A 303 -0.62 23.75 20.70
N LEU A 304 -1.72 23.38 21.34
CA LEU A 304 -1.90 23.52 22.80
C LEU A 304 -1.84 22.19 23.56
N ARG A 305 -1.99 21.06 22.88
CA ARG A 305 -2.20 19.76 23.51
C ARG A 305 -0.90 18.99 23.67
N VAL A 306 -0.69 18.36 24.84
CA VAL A 306 0.32 17.32 25.02
C VAL A 306 -0.32 15.94 25.15
N LEU A 307 0.32 14.92 24.59
CA LEU A 307 -0.12 13.53 24.61
C LEU A 307 0.84 12.68 25.45
N PRO A 308 0.37 11.58 26.07
CA PRO A 308 1.27 10.65 26.73
C PRO A 308 2.28 10.08 25.74
N ASP A 309 3.55 10.04 26.16
CA ASP A 309 4.63 9.45 25.38
C ASP A 309 4.95 8.05 25.88
N PHE A 310 4.58 7.06 25.08
CA PHE A 310 4.81 5.64 25.36
C PHE A 310 6.09 5.09 24.73
N THR A 311 6.88 5.94 24.05
CA THR A 311 8.14 5.48 23.49
C THR A 311 9.07 5.08 24.64
N PHE A 312 9.41 3.78 24.71
CA PHE A 312 10.37 3.23 25.66
C PHE A 312 11.77 3.71 25.33
N SER A 313 12.05 5.01 25.52
CA SER A 313 13.41 5.48 25.54
C SER A 313 13.91 5.47 26.99
N LYS A 314 14.73 4.43 27.29
CA LYS A 314 15.67 4.41 28.42
C LYS A 314 16.85 5.37 28.19
N ASP A 315 16.70 6.40 27.36
CA ASP A 315 17.70 7.46 27.28
C ASP A 315 17.59 8.32 28.56
N GLU A 316 18.35 7.95 29.59
CA GLU A 316 18.72 8.91 30.64
C GLU A 316 19.63 9.96 30.01
N TYR A 317 19.04 11.04 29.50
CA TYR A 317 19.80 12.16 28.94
C TYR A 317 20.60 12.83 30.07
N GLN A 318 21.93 12.76 29.98
CA GLN A 318 22.83 13.36 30.97
C GLN A 318 23.49 14.66 30.44
N PRO A 319 23.80 15.62 31.32
CA PRO A 319 24.53 16.83 30.96
C PRO A 319 25.99 16.55 30.59
N LYS A 320 26.60 17.38 29.72
CA LYS A 320 28.05 17.34 29.46
C LYS A 320 28.82 17.65 30.75
N ARG A 321 29.54 16.66 31.29
CA ARG A 321 30.47 16.82 32.44
C ARG A 321 31.87 17.20 31.96
N LYS A 322 32.63 17.92 32.80
CA LYS A 322 34.06 18.21 32.55
C LYS A 322 34.88 16.92 32.56
N ALA A 323 35.93 16.86 31.74
CA ALA A 323 36.92 15.78 31.74
C ALA A 323 37.66 15.58 33.09
N SER A 324 37.51 16.52 34.03
CA SER A 324 38.13 16.52 35.34
C SER A 324 37.32 15.84 36.45
N GLU A 325 36.07 15.42 36.20
CA GLU A 325 35.26 14.65 37.17
C GLU A 325 35.14 13.18 36.74
N VAL A 326 36.27 12.47 36.82
CA VAL A 326 36.26 11.01 36.88
C VAL A 326 35.88 10.62 38.32
N LEU A 327 34.59 10.41 38.57
CA LEU A 327 34.16 9.67 39.75
C LEU A 327 34.67 8.23 39.59
N GLN A 328 35.42 7.76 40.58
CA GLN A 328 35.88 6.38 40.69
C GLN A 328 34.69 5.45 40.42
N THR A 329 34.78 4.70 39.33
CA THR A 329 33.92 3.54 39.11
C THR A 329 34.03 2.64 40.35
N LEU A 330 32.96 2.59 41.14
CA LEU A 330 32.77 1.58 42.17
C LEU A 330 32.95 0.22 41.49
N ARG A 331 34.09 -0.42 41.73
CA ARG A 331 34.32 -1.81 41.34
C ARG A 331 33.30 -2.65 42.11
N ILE A 332 32.35 -3.21 41.39
CA ILE A 332 31.48 -4.26 41.88
C ILE A 332 32.40 -5.44 42.25
N ASN A 333 32.47 -5.75 43.54
CA ASN A 333 33.16 -6.94 44.05
C ASN A 333 32.42 -8.19 43.57
N THR A 334 33.02 -8.93 42.63
CA THR A 334 32.57 -10.26 42.20
C THR A 334 33.05 -11.34 43.18
N SER A 335 32.56 -11.30 44.40
CA SER A 335 32.64 -12.44 45.32
C SER A 335 31.27 -12.71 45.92
N ALA A 336 30.42 -13.40 45.16
CA ALA A 336 29.19 -13.97 45.70
C ALA A 336 29.47 -15.38 46.21
N SER A 337 29.29 -15.59 47.51
CA SER A 337 29.13 -16.90 48.14
C SER A 337 27.77 -17.50 47.76
N PRO A 338 27.62 -18.84 47.73
CA PRO A 338 26.42 -19.49 47.20
C PRO A 338 25.29 -19.57 48.24
N ALA A 339 24.05 -19.38 47.80
CA ALA A 339 22.82 -19.65 48.56
C ALA A 339 21.72 -20.12 47.58
N PRO A 340 20.67 -20.81 48.03
CA PRO A 340 20.37 -22.18 47.61
C PRO A 340 19.26 -22.31 46.57
N SER A 341 19.26 -23.45 45.89
CA SER A 341 18.28 -23.90 44.92
C SER A 341 16.92 -24.22 45.56
N ILE A 342 15.85 -23.66 44.99
CA ILE A 342 14.49 -24.19 45.12
C ILE A 342 14.04 -24.62 43.73
N GLN A 343 13.65 -25.89 43.65
CA GLN A 343 13.20 -26.62 42.47
C GLN A 343 11.83 -26.13 41.98
N ALA A 344 11.65 -26.04 40.66
CA ALA A 344 10.35 -26.21 40.03
C ALA A 344 10.53 -26.96 38.70
N SER A 345 9.84 -28.08 38.62
CA SER A 345 9.90 -29.12 37.58
C SER A 345 9.26 -28.69 36.27
N ALA A 346 9.87 -29.04 35.14
CA ALA A 346 9.19 -29.10 33.84
C ALA A 346 9.52 -30.42 33.15
N VAL A 347 8.45 -31.10 32.75
CA VAL A 347 8.40 -32.43 32.13
C VAL A 347 8.77 -32.31 30.65
N THR A 348 9.69 -33.17 30.18
CA THR A 348 10.05 -33.35 28.77
C THR A 348 9.49 -34.68 28.28
N PRO A 349 9.02 -34.80 27.02
CA PRO A 349 8.97 -36.07 26.32
C PRO A 349 10.23 -36.25 25.46
N THR A 350 10.92 -37.33 25.75
CA THR A 350 12.06 -37.95 25.08
C THR A 350 11.71 -38.54 23.71
N LYS A 351 12.67 -38.58 22.77
CA LYS A 351 13.10 -39.77 22.00
C LYS A 351 14.27 -39.47 21.02
N PRO A 352 15.02 -40.48 20.52
CA PRO A 352 16.31 -40.84 21.12
C PRO A 352 17.51 -40.80 20.14
N SER A 353 18.70 -40.80 20.74
CA SER A 353 20.01 -40.98 20.11
C SER A 353 20.22 -42.39 19.52
N ALA A 354 20.93 -42.46 18.39
CA ALA A 354 21.77 -43.59 18.02
C ALA A 354 23.21 -43.08 17.78
N ALA A 355 24.17 -43.84 18.29
CA ALA A 355 25.56 -43.46 18.49
C ALA A 355 26.51 -44.15 17.48
N SER A 356 27.78 -43.71 17.54
CA SER A 356 29.02 -44.37 17.10
C SER A 356 29.33 -44.32 15.59
N ALA A 357 30.56 -44.09 15.10
CA ALA A 357 31.88 -44.20 15.71
C ALA A 357 32.98 -43.53 14.84
N LEU A 358 34.13 -43.24 15.48
CA LEU A 358 35.54 -43.24 14.99
C LEU A 358 35.96 -42.12 14.00
N ASP A 359 36.67 -41.09 14.46
CA ASP A 359 38.13 -40.95 14.67
C ASP A 359 39.00 -40.99 13.40
N GLY A 360 39.76 -39.90 13.20
CA GLY A 360 40.84 -39.83 12.21
C GLY A 360 41.28 -38.41 11.85
N ASN A 361 42.13 -37.81 12.69
CA ASN A 361 42.97 -36.63 12.39
C ASN A 361 43.56 -36.64 10.98
N THR A 362 43.76 -35.47 10.34
CA THR A 362 45.08 -34.94 9.93
C THR A 362 44.95 -33.49 9.41
N GLU A 363 45.94 -32.69 9.77
CA GLU A 363 46.19 -31.27 9.50
C GLU A 363 46.09 -30.87 8.01
N GLN A 364 45.57 -29.67 7.73
CA GLN A 364 45.74 -28.95 6.46
C GLN A 364 46.66 -27.73 6.67
N PRO A 365 47.71 -27.54 5.85
CA PRO A 365 48.42 -26.27 5.77
C PRO A 365 47.79 -25.35 4.71
N GLN A 366 47.82 -24.06 5.02
CA GLN A 366 47.49 -22.94 4.13
C GLN A 366 48.36 -22.94 2.87
N PHE A 367 47.74 -22.69 1.71
CA PHE A 367 48.37 -21.95 0.62
C PHE A 367 47.34 -21.02 -0.04
N THR A 368 47.70 -19.75 -0.03
CA THR A 368 47.13 -18.61 -0.75
C THR A 368 47.50 -18.67 -2.23
N GLU A 369 46.56 -18.36 -3.14
CA GLU A 369 46.87 -17.77 -4.45
C GLU A 369 45.62 -17.06 -5.03
N GLU A 370 45.82 -15.81 -5.45
CA GLU A 370 44.87 -14.94 -6.16
C GLU A 370 44.67 -15.41 -7.62
N PRO A 371 43.52 -15.14 -8.29
CA PRO A 371 43.41 -15.34 -9.72
C PRO A 371 43.54 -14.03 -10.52
N GLU A 372 44.46 -14.02 -11.47
CA GLU A 372 44.55 -13.06 -12.56
C GLU A 372 43.52 -13.33 -13.68
N SER A 373 43.14 -12.24 -14.32
CA SER A 373 42.25 -12.06 -15.48
C SER A 373 42.67 -12.82 -16.74
N THR A 374 41.69 -13.34 -17.50
CA THR A 374 41.83 -13.51 -18.96
C THR A 374 40.48 -13.41 -19.67
N GLU A 375 40.42 -12.53 -20.67
CA GLU A 375 39.29 -12.27 -21.58
C GLU A 375 39.01 -13.46 -22.53
N PRO A 376 37.77 -13.66 -23.01
CA PRO A 376 37.47 -14.56 -24.12
C PRO A 376 37.27 -13.82 -25.46
N ALA A 377 37.78 -14.44 -26.52
CA ALA A 377 37.74 -13.98 -27.90
C ALA A 377 36.39 -14.24 -28.60
N GLU A 378 36.00 -13.29 -29.45
CA GLU A 378 34.83 -13.29 -30.33
C GLU A 378 34.97 -14.23 -31.55
N GLN A 379 33.87 -14.89 -31.96
CA GLN A 379 33.50 -15.16 -33.36
C GLN A 379 32.08 -15.79 -33.51
N PRO A 380 31.43 -15.78 -34.70
CA PRO A 380 30.38 -14.81 -35.02
C PRO A 380 28.97 -15.40 -35.20
N SER A 381 28.01 -14.48 -35.25
CA SER A 381 26.58 -14.64 -35.38
C SER A 381 26.11 -15.22 -36.73
N SER A 382 25.18 -16.18 -36.68
CA SER A 382 24.20 -16.41 -37.73
C SER A 382 22.84 -16.66 -37.08
N GLY A 383 21.92 -15.74 -37.34
CA GLY A 383 20.65 -15.64 -36.64
C GLY A 383 19.55 -16.52 -37.23
N VAL A 384 18.71 -17.03 -36.34
CA VAL A 384 17.24 -17.12 -36.50
C VAL A 384 16.64 -16.97 -35.10
N ALA A 385 15.98 -15.84 -34.86
CA ALA A 385 15.23 -15.60 -33.63
C ALA A 385 13.84 -16.25 -33.70
N PRO A 386 13.36 -16.84 -32.60
CA PRO A 386 11.96 -16.76 -32.20
C PRO A 386 11.85 -15.81 -31.01
N GLU A 387 10.99 -14.80 -31.16
CA GLU A 387 10.56 -13.92 -30.08
C GLU A 387 9.78 -14.72 -29.04
N ASP A 388 10.32 -14.80 -27.83
CA ASP A 388 9.64 -14.79 -26.53
C ASP A 388 10.76 -14.79 -25.46
N ASP A 389 10.99 -13.64 -24.84
CA ASP A 389 11.89 -13.48 -23.70
C ASP A 389 11.41 -14.37 -22.54
N PHE A 390 12.09 -15.50 -22.34
CA PHE A 390 12.06 -16.22 -21.07
C PHE A 390 13.38 -15.96 -20.35
N GLU A 391 13.30 -15.24 -19.24
CA GLU A 391 14.39 -15.13 -18.26
C GLU A 391 14.93 -16.53 -17.92
N LEU A 392 16.24 -16.70 -18.04
CA LEU A 392 16.96 -17.88 -17.59
C LEU A 392 16.89 -17.92 -16.06
N VAL A 393 15.94 -18.68 -15.49
CA VAL A 393 15.86 -18.92 -14.04
C VAL A 393 16.92 -19.95 -13.65
N ASP A 394 17.80 -19.55 -12.73
CA ASP A 394 18.90 -20.32 -12.14
C ASP A 394 18.52 -21.74 -11.68
N ASP A 395 19.55 -22.60 -11.59
CA ASP A 395 19.46 -24.04 -11.36
C ASP A 395 18.83 -24.37 -9.97
N PRO A 396 17.72 -25.14 -9.90
CA PRO A 396 17.03 -25.44 -8.64
C PRO A 396 17.78 -26.36 -7.67
N ASN A 397 18.98 -26.83 -8.03
CA ASN A 397 19.74 -27.81 -7.25
C ASN A 397 20.90 -27.23 -6.43
N ASP A 398 21.10 -25.90 -6.38
CA ASP A 398 22.10 -25.32 -5.49
C ASP A 398 21.56 -25.24 -4.04
N PRO A 399 22.07 -26.06 -3.09
CA PRO A 399 21.58 -26.08 -1.71
C PRO A 399 22.09 -24.89 -0.89
N ASN A 400 22.95 -24.04 -1.45
CA ASN A 400 23.55 -22.89 -0.75
C ASN A 400 22.84 -21.55 -1.01
N GLU A 401 21.85 -21.49 -1.90
CA GLU A 401 21.02 -20.30 -2.15
C GLU A 401 19.55 -20.52 -1.78
N GLY A 402 19.32 -21.21 -0.66
CA GLY A 402 18.05 -21.12 0.05
C GLY A 402 17.90 -19.71 0.62
N ASP A 403 17.40 -18.77 -0.18
CA ASP A 403 17.10 -17.41 0.27
C ASP A 403 15.95 -17.48 1.30
N GLU A 404 16.32 -17.62 2.58
CA GLU A 404 15.47 -17.43 3.75
C GLU A 404 14.83 -16.01 3.79
N GLY A 405 15.07 -15.16 2.78
CA GLY A 405 14.67 -13.76 2.71
C GLY A 405 13.58 -13.38 1.69
N PHE A 406 12.93 -14.31 0.97
CA PHE A 406 11.89 -13.92 -0.01
C PHE A 406 10.68 -13.24 0.68
N GLU A 407 10.53 -11.93 0.46
CA GLU A 407 9.41 -11.10 0.91
C GLU A 407 8.74 -10.47 -0.32
N ASP A 408 7.45 -10.75 -0.56
CA ASP A 408 6.63 -10.02 -1.55
C ASP A 408 6.29 -8.64 -0.94
N LYS A 409 7.24 -7.71 -1.06
CA LYS A 409 7.17 -6.39 -0.42
C LYS A 409 6.06 -5.51 -1.00
N ASN A 410 5.67 -5.74 -2.26
CA ASN A 410 4.51 -5.12 -2.88
C ASN A 410 3.21 -5.56 -2.16
N ARG A 411 3.11 -6.84 -1.77
CA ARG A 411 1.97 -7.35 -0.99
C ARG A 411 1.85 -6.69 0.39
N LYS A 412 2.97 -6.41 1.05
CA LYS A 412 3.00 -5.73 2.36
C LYS A 412 2.37 -4.33 2.29
N VAL A 413 2.62 -3.60 1.22
CA VAL A 413 2.01 -2.30 0.94
C VAL A 413 0.51 -2.44 0.64
N MET A 414 0.14 -3.39 -0.22
CA MET A 414 -1.26 -3.62 -0.60
C MET A 414 -2.16 -4.00 0.56
N ARG A 415 -1.64 -4.76 1.54
CA ARG A 415 -2.39 -5.14 2.76
C ARG A 415 -2.68 -3.98 3.71
N ARG A 416 -2.01 -2.84 3.56
CA ARG A 416 -2.19 -1.64 4.39
C ARG A 416 -3.20 -0.64 3.81
N LEU A 417 -3.71 -0.87 2.61
CA LEU A 417 -4.72 -0.01 1.99
C LEU A 417 -6.12 -0.25 2.60
N GLU A 418 -7.00 0.75 2.57
CA GLU A 418 -8.39 0.56 2.97
C GLU A 418 -9.04 -0.52 2.07
N ARG A 419 -9.91 -1.34 2.66
CA ARG A 419 -10.62 -2.39 1.91
C ARG A 419 -11.40 -1.78 0.74
N GLY A 420 -11.10 -2.22 -0.47
CA GLY A 420 -11.77 -1.80 -1.69
C GLY A 420 -11.12 -0.62 -2.42
N ASP A 421 -10.13 0.04 -1.82
CA ASP A 421 -9.37 1.09 -2.50
C ASP A 421 -8.32 0.48 -3.46
N GLN A 422 -7.96 1.23 -4.50
CA GLN A 422 -7.04 0.79 -5.55
C GLN A 422 -5.93 1.82 -5.74
N VAL A 423 -4.68 1.34 -5.85
CA VAL A 423 -3.51 2.18 -6.14
C VAL A 423 -3.63 2.75 -7.56
N GLN A 424 -3.52 4.07 -7.71
CA GLN A 424 -3.45 4.73 -9.01
C GLN A 424 -2.03 5.17 -9.36
N SER A 425 -1.28 5.63 -8.37
CA SER A 425 0.15 5.96 -8.53
C SER A 425 0.85 6.01 -7.18
N ALA A 426 2.14 5.66 -7.18
CA ALA A 426 3.04 5.79 -6.04
C ALA A 426 4.15 6.79 -6.35
N TYR A 427 4.66 7.46 -5.31
CA TYR A 427 5.74 8.44 -5.40
C TYR A 427 6.68 8.27 -4.22
N ASN A 428 7.99 8.21 -4.48
CA ASN A 428 9.00 8.32 -3.44
C ASN A 428 9.00 9.74 -2.87
N ILE A 429 8.84 9.86 -1.55
CA ILE A 429 8.85 11.13 -0.84
C ILE A 429 9.72 11.04 0.40
N SER A 430 10.17 12.20 0.89
CA SER A 430 10.70 12.31 2.24
C SER A 430 9.81 13.21 3.06
N ARG A 431 9.32 12.68 4.18
CA ARG A 431 8.47 13.42 5.10
C ARG A 431 9.33 14.12 6.14
N ILE A 432 9.26 15.45 6.17
CA ILE A 432 10.08 16.25 7.07
C ILE A 432 9.43 16.29 8.46
N ILE A 433 10.23 15.97 9.48
CA ILE A 433 9.84 16.00 10.89
C ILE A 433 10.91 16.70 11.70
N GLY A 434 10.71 17.99 11.93
CA GLY A 434 11.64 18.81 12.66
C GLY A 434 12.96 18.97 11.89
N LEU A 435 13.95 18.14 12.21
CA LEU A 435 15.26 18.08 11.53
C LEU A 435 15.52 16.77 10.80
N GLU A 436 14.62 15.79 10.93
CA GLU A 436 14.79 14.49 10.29
C GLU A 436 13.97 14.44 8.98
N ALA A 437 14.54 13.84 7.93
CA ALA A 437 13.82 13.46 6.72
C ALA A 437 13.49 11.97 6.77
N CYS A 438 12.21 11.64 6.96
CA CYS A 438 11.74 10.25 6.96
C CYS A 438 11.34 9.85 5.53
N GLU A 439 12.20 9.12 4.84
CA GLU A 439 11.90 8.58 3.51
C GLU A 439 10.77 7.55 3.56
N GLY A 440 9.97 7.53 2.51
CA GLY A 440 8.75 6.75 2.41
C GLY A 440 8.15 6.78 1.00
N ILE A 441 7.01 6.11 0.86
CA ILE A 441 6.17 6.21 -0.33
C ILE A 441 4.86 6.92 -0.01
N LEU A 442 4.42 7.72 -0.97
CA LEU A 442 3.10 8.31 -0.99
C LEU A 442 2.27 7.62 -2.08
N ILE A 443 1.13 7.06 -1.71
CA ILE A 443 0.23 6.37 -2.63
C ILE A 443 -1.03 7.21 -2.82
N ILE A 444 -1.30 7.56 -4.08
CA ILE A 444 -2.56 8.13 -4.54
C ILE A 444 -3.49 6.96 -4.85
N GLY A 445 -4.43 6.68 -3.94
CA GLY A 445 -5.50 5.72 -4.14
C GLY A 445 -6.67 6.30 -4.95
N LYS A 446 -7.63 5.45 -5.26
CA LYS A 446 -8.89 5.85 -5.89
C LYS A 446 -9.68 6.72 -4.93
N ASP A 447 -9.81 6.30 -3.67
CA ASP A 447 -10.68 6.88 -2.65
C ASP A 447 -9.91 7.58 -1.50
N ALA A 448 -8.67 7.15 -1.23
CA ALA A 448 -7.83 7.73 -0.17
C ALA A 448 -6.38 8.02 -0.61
N LEU A 449 -5.70 8.82 0.20
CA LEU A 449 -4.28 9.14 0.13
C LEU A 449 -3.54 8.42 1.25
N TYR A 450 -2.42 7.75 0.96
CA TYR A 450 -1.64 7.00 1.95
C TYR A 450 -0.20 7.50 2.01
N ILE A 451 0.34 7.57 3.22
CA ILE A 451 1.76 7.81 3.51
C ILE A 451 2.30 6.60 4.26
N MET A 452 3.33 5.95 3.72
CA MET A 452 4.01 4.83 4.37
C MET A 452 5.48 5.17 4.56
N ASP A 453 5.92 5.24 5.82
CA ASP A 453 7.31 5.54 6.15
C ASP A 453 8.18 4.29 6.00
N ASN A 454 9.49 4.50 5.75
CA ASN A 454 10.51 3.45 5.68
C ASN A 454 10.27 2.40 4.57
N VAL A 455 9.74 2.88 3.45
CA VAL A 455 9.48 2.12 2.22
C VAL A 455 9.93 2.97 1.02
N PHE A 456 10.50 2.35 -0.02
CA PHE A 456 11.00 3.03 -1.21
C PHE A 456 10.69 2.21 -2.46
N GLN A 457 10.30 2.84 -3.56
CA GLN A 457 10.09 2.19 -4.85
C GLN A 457 11.32 2.36 -5.75
N CYS A 458 12.01 1.27 -6.06
CA CYS A 458 13.16 1.26 -6.96
C CYS A 458 12.77 1.46 -8.43
N ALA A 459 13.73 1.80 -9.30
CA ALA A 459 13.50 2.01 -10.73
C ALA A 459 12.94 0.78 -11.47
N ASN A 460 13.24 -0.44 -10.98
CA ASN A 460 12.69 -1.70 -11.50
C ASN A 460 11.21 -1.92 -11.10
N GLY A 461 10.63 -1.05 -10.28
CA GLY A 461 9.26 -1.12 -9.80
C GLY A 461 9.09 -1.83 -8.44
N ASP A 462 10.14 -2.45 -7.92
CA ASP A 462 10.10 -3.15 -6.64
C ASP A 462 10.05 -2.18 -5.47
N ILE A 463 9.26 -2.53 -4.47
CA ILE A 463 9.18 -1.79 -3.22
C ILE A 463 10.15 -2.43 -2.22
N VAL A 464 11.11 -1.67 -1.71
CA VAL A 464 12.09 -2.14 -0.73
C VAL A 464 12.07 -1.28 0.54
N ASN A 465 12.72 -1.75 1.62
CA ASN A 465 12.98 -0.86 2.75
C ASN A 465 14.00 0.20 2.34
N VAL A 466 13.92 1.39 2.93
CA VAL A 466 14.77 2.53 2.55
C VAL A 466 16.28 2.21 2.65
N TRP A 467 16.69 1.41 3.64
CA TRP A 467 18.10 1.00 3.79
C TRP A 467 18.59 0.03 2.71
N GLN A 468 17.68 -0.63 1.97
CA GLN A 468 18.00 -1.52 0.85
C GLN A 468 18.00 -0.78 -0.50
N ALA A 469 17.44 0.43 -0.57
CA ALA A 469 17.34 1.17 -1.81
C ALA A 469 18.72 1.70 -2.27
N PRO A 470 19.03 1.64 -3.58
CA PRO A 470 20.27 2.16 -4.14
C PRO A 470 20.51 3.62 -3.74
N PRO A 471 21.70 3.98 -3.21
CA PRO A 471 21.98 5.35 -2.78
C PRO A 471 21.85 6.39 -3.90
N GLU A 472 22.05 6.01 -5.18
CA GLU A 472 21.94 6.93 -6.31
C GLU A 472 20.50 7.29 -6.67
N GLU A 473 19.53 6.41 -6.38
CA GLU A 473 18.11 6.65 -6.64
C GLU A 473 17.43 7.51 -5.55
N ARG A 474 18.05 7.58 -4.38
CA ARG A 474 17.53 8.31 -3.22
C ARG A 474 17.88 9.80 -3.30
N ASP A 475 17.07 10.64 -2.65
CA ASP A 475 17.30 12.08 -2.63
C ASP A 475 18.59 12.42 -1.84
N PRO A 476 19.63 13.00 -2.49
CA PRO A 476 20.90 13.30 -1.83
C PRO A 476 20.73 14.26 -0.64
N PHE A 477 19.75 15.18 -0.69
CA PHE A 477 19.53 16.14 0.39
C PHE A 477 18.86 15.51 1.60
N SER A 478 18.02 14.49 1.39
CA SER A 478 17.46 13.70 2.49
C SER A 478 18.55 12.91 3.21
N GLN A 479 19.55 12.41 2.48
CA GLN A 479 20.72 11.72 3.04
C GLN A 479 21.66 12.67 3.80
N ILE A 480 21.88 13.89 3.28
CA ILE A 480 22.72 14.91 3.93
C ILE A 480 22.12 15.35 5.28
N VAL A 481 20.79 15.52 5.33
CA VAL A 481 20.09 15.96 6.55
C VAL A 481 19.98 14.84 7.58
N THR A 482 19.89 13.59 7.13
CA THR A 482 19.75 12.42 8.00
C THR A 482 21.11 11.74 8.17
N ASP A 483 21.98 12.34 9.00
CA ASP A 483 23.35 11.87 9.28
C ASP A 483 23.46 10.32 9.32
N ALA A 484 24.32 9.74 8.47
CA ALA A 484 24.38 8.30 8.21
C ALA A 484 24.54 7.44 9.48
N LYS A 485 25.25 7.94 10.51
CA LYS A 485 25.50 7.22 11.77
C LYS A 485 24.28 7.16 12.71
N THR A 486 23.35 8.10 12.57
CA THR A 486 22.13 8.19 13.40
C THR A 486 20.99 7.37 12.79
N SER A 487 21.05 7.17 11.46
CA SER A 487 20.11 6.37 10.67
C SER A 487 20.19 4.87 11.01
N GLU A 488 21.39 4.28 11.04
CA GLU A 488 21.57 2.82 11.24
C GLU A 488 21.08 2.31 12.61
N LYS A 489 21.35 3.05 13.71
CA LYS A 489 20.93 2.64 15.06
C LYS A 489 19.43 2.79 15.33
N ARG A 490 18.73 3.66 14.59
CA ARG A 490 17.30 3.97 14.83
C ARG A 490 16.36 3.33 13.80
N GLN A 491 16.81 3.05 12.58
CA GLN A 491 16.00 2.41 11.55
C GLN A 491 15.64 0.94 11.89
N ASN A 492 16.50 0.23 12.63
CA ASN A 492 16.22 -1.14 13.07
C ASN A 492 15.10 -1.27 14.14
N ASN A 493 14.68 -0.17 14.77
CA ASN A 493 13.75 -0.18 15.92
C ASN A 493 12.46 0.62 15.73
N LYS A 494 12.24 1.29 14.58
CA LYS A 494 10.98 2.02 14.32
C LYS A 494 10.03 1.13 13.53
N GLU A 495 8.89 0.81 14.13
CA GLU A 495 7.75 0.20 13.41
C GLU A 495 7.39 1.06 12.18
N GLN A 496 7.15 0.41 11.04
CA GLN A 496 6.68 1.09 9.83
C GLN A 496 5.29 1.68 10.08
N GLU A 497 5.20 2.99 10.36
CA GLU A 497 3.93 3.69 10.49
C GLU A 497 3.30 3.95 9.11
N SER A 498 2.05 3.52 8.94
CA SER A 498 1.23 3.86 7.77
C SER A 498 0.07 4.76 8.19
N ARG A 499 -0.28 5.72 7.34
CA ARG A 499 -1.33 6.71 7.59
C ARG A 499 -2.15 6.90 6.33
N HIS A 500 -3.44 7.10 6.48
CA HIS A 500 -4.33 7.32 5.35
C HIS A 500 -5.42 8.34 5.68
N TRP A 501 -5.89 9.02 4.65
CA TRP A 501 -6.99 9.98 4.71
C TRP A 501 -7.81 9.87 3.44
N ARG A 502 -9.14 9.94 3.55
CA ARG A 502 -10.00 10.01 2.37
C ARG A 502 -9.80 11.35 1.67
N TRP A 503 -10.04 11.41 0.36
CA TRP A 503 -9.85 12.66 -0.38
C TRP A 503 -10.69 13.82 0.17
N GLN A 504 -11.88 13.55 0.70
CA GLN A 504 -12.74 14.55 1.37
C GLN A 504 -12.19 15.13 2.68
N ASP A 505 -11.15 14.52 3.25
CA ASP A 505 -10.50 14.95 4.49
C ASP A 505 -9.26 15.82 4.19
N VAL A 506 -8.89 15.98 2.91
CA VAL A 506 -7.82 16.88 2.47
C VAL A 506 -8.37 18.31 2.35
N ILE A 507 -7.90 19.23 3.19
CA ILE A 507 -8.37 20.62 3.22
C ILE A 507 -7.61 21.51 2.24
N SER A 508 -6.29 21.43 2.25
CA SER A 508 -5.43 22.33 1.46
C SER A 508 -4.16 21.61 1.06
N ILE A 509 -3.67 21.91 -0.13
CA ILE A 509 -2.41 21.44 -0.68
C ILE A 509 -1.63 22.68 -1.11
N SER A 510 -0.41 22.85 -0.61
CA SER A 510 0.39 24.04 -0.90
C SER A 510 1.79 23.66 -1.35
N LYS A 511 2.30 24.32 -2.39
CA LYS A 511 3.71 24.22 -2.76
C LYS A 511 4.57 24.87 -1.70
N ARG A 512 5.68 24.22 -1.36
CA ARG A 512 6.63 24.66 -0.34
C ARG A 512 8.06 24.52 -0.87
N ARG A 513 8.99 25.08 -0.08
CA ARG A 513 10.42 24.98 -0.32
C ARG A 513 11.06 24.17 0.80
N PHE A 514 12.12 23.45 0.47
CA PHE A 514 12.99 22.79 1.44
C PHE A 514 14.44 23.11 1.07
N LEU A 515 15.22 23.63 2.02
CA LEU A 515 16.58 24.14 1.76
C LEU A 515 16.65 25.12 0.57
N PHE A 516 15.66 26.03 0.47
CA PHE A 516 15.43 26.95 -0.67
C PHE A 516 15.10 26.33 -2.03
N ARG A 517 15.07 25.00 -2.16
CA ARG A 517 14.67 24.28 -3.38
C ARG A 517 13.15 24.18 -3.49
N ASP A 518 12.60 24.37 -4.68
CA ASP A 518 11.16 24.30 -4.95
C ASP A 518 10.67 22.85 -5.14
N VAL A 519 10.95 21.98 -4.16
CA VAL A 519 10.75 20.51 -4.22
C VAL A 519 9.74 19.95 -3.22
N ALA A 520 9.07 20.81 -2.45
CA ALA A 520 8.20 20.37 -1.35
C ALA A 520 6.71 20.67 -1.57
N ILE A 521 5.85 19.88 -0.93
CA ILE A 521 4.40 20.04 -0.84
C ILE A 521 4.00 19.87 0.61
N GLU A 522 3.14 20.75 1.11
CA GLU A 522 2.50 20.59 2.41
C GLU A 522 1.01 20.30 2.23
N VAL A 523 0.54 19.23 2.85
CA VAL A 523 -0.86 18.78 2.80
C VAL A 523 -1.48 18.96 4.19
N PHE A 524 -2.66 19.57 4.24
CA PHE A 524 -3.42 19.85 5.47
C PHE A 524 -4.73 19.06 5.50
N PHE A 525 -5.09 18.52 6.66
CA PHE A 525 -6.22 17.60 6.82
C PHE A 525 -7.29 18.13 7.80
N THR A 526 -8.51 17.58 7.73
CA THR A 526 -9.63 17.94 8.62
C THR A 526 -9.41 17.61 10.09
N ASP A 527 -8.50 16.68 10.37
CA ASP A 527 -8.08 16.30 11.72
C ASP A 527 -7.13 17.31 12.39
N GLY A 528 -6.79 18.41 11.69
CA GLY A 528 -5.89 19.46 12.16
C GLY A 528 -4.40 19.15 11.99
N ARG A 529 -4.02 18.04 11.35
CA ARG A 529 -2.62 17.71 11.07
C ARG A 529 -2.18 18.22 9.70
N SER A 530 -0.89 18.45 9.56
CA SER A 530 -0.25 18.73 8.28
C SER A 530 1.03 17.93 8.12
N TYR A 531 1.41 17.69 6.86
CA TYR A 531 2.62 16.94 6.52
C TYR A 531 3.36 17.64 5.39
N LEU A 532 4.64 17.97 5.64
CA LEU A 532 5.57 18.48 4.64
C LEU A 532 6.28 17.31 3.98
N LEU A 533 6.11 17.17 2.67
CA LEU A 533 6.66 16.12 1.83
C LEU A 533 7.62 16.73 0.82
N THR A 534 8.83 16.20 0.71
CA THR A 534 9.79 16.56 -0.34
C THR A 534 9.87 15.46 -1.38
N THR A 535 10.15 15.85 -2.61
CA THR A 535 10.44 14.94 -3.73
C THR A 535 11.86 15.19 -4.25
N ILE A 536 12.40 14.27 -5.03
CA ILE A 536 13.77 14.39 -5.57
C ILE A 536 14.02 15.66 -6.39
N ASN A 537 13.02 16.13 -7.17
CA ASN A 537 13.14 17.30 -8.03
C ASN A 537 11.80 18.04 -8.23
N PRO A 538 11.82 19.29 -8.73
CA PRO A 538 10.61 20.10 -8.92
C PRO A 538 9.60 19.51 -9.92
N VAL A 539 10.05 18.74 -10.90
CA VAL A 539 9.18 18.14 -11.93
C VAL A 539 8.28 17.07 -11.31
N VAL A 540 8.85 16.19 -10.47
CA VAL A 540 8.09 15.18 -9.72
C VAL A 540 7.12 15.87 -8.75
N ARG A 541 7.57 16.91 -8.05
CA ARG A 541 6.73 17.75 -7.19
C ARG A 541 5.53 18.31 -7.95
N ASP A 542 5.73 18.94 -9.10
CA ASP A 542 4.66 19.57 -9.88
C ASP A 542 3.66 18.53 -10.41
N ASN A 543 4.14 17.39 -10.90
CA ASN A 543 3.29 16.28 -11.32
C ASN A 543 2.44 15.74 -10.15
N LEU A 544 3.05 15.53 -8.99
CA LEU A 544 2.36 15.07 -7.79
C LEU A 544 1.30 16.09 -7.34
N PHE A 545 1.64 17.37 -7.30
CA PHE A 545 0.73 18.45 -6.93
C PHE A 545 -0.52 18.48 -7.81
N VAL A 546 -0.35 18.41 -9.14
CA VAL A 546 -1.46 18.38 -10.10
C VAL A 546 -2.36 17.16 -9.89
N LYS A 547 -1.77 15.97 -9.69
CA LYS A 547 -2.56 14.76 -9.43
C LYS A 547 -3.37 14.85 -8.13
N MET A 548 -2.78 15.36 -7.05
CA MET A 548 -3.51 15.56 -5.80
C MET A 548 -4.63 16.59 -5.94
N LEU A 549 -4.38 17.71 -6.63
CA LEU A 549 -5.39 18.76 -6.82
C LEU A 549 -6.60 18.25 -7.63
N ASN A 550 -6.36 17.42 -8.66
CA ASN A 550 -7.42 16.78 -9.43
C ASN A 550 -8.27 15.82 -8.57
N LYS A 551 -7.68 15.18 -7.56
CA LYS A 551 -8.37 14.29 -6.62
C LYS A 551 -9.12 15.03 -5.52
N ALA A 552 -8.63 16.20 -5.12
CA ALA A 552 -9.24 17.04 -4.09
C ALA A 552 -9.63 18.42 -4.64
N PRO A 553 -10.58 18.50 -5.62
CA PRO A 553 -10.93 19.76 -6.27
C PRO A 553 -11.57 20.78 -5.31
N HIS A 554 -12.19 20.28 -4.23
CA HIS A 554 -12.84 21.08 -3.20
C HIS A 554 -11.89 21.98 -2.41
N THR A 555 -10.59 21.70 -2.41
CA THR A 555 -9.53 22.53 -1.80
C THR A 555 -9.46 23.94 -2.43
N SER A 556 -10.04 24.12 -3.62
CA SER A 556 -10.07 25.39 -4.35
C SER A 556 -10.94 26.47 -3.70
N GLY A 557 -11.92 26.11 -2.86
CA GLY A 557 -12.94 27.05 -2.35
C GLY A 557 -13.60 26.61 -1.03
N ALA A 558 -13.86 27.55 -0.12
CA ALA A 558 -14.55 27.25 1.14
C ALA A 558 -15.99 26.75 0.93
N ASN A 559 -16.67 27.26 -0.12
CA ASN A 559 -18.02 26.82 -0.47
C ASN A 559 -18.06 25.44 -1.14
N THR A 560 -16.92 24.95 -1.64
CA THR A 560 -16.80 23.63 -2.27
C THR A 560 -16.37 22.55 -1.30
N LEU A 561 -16.01 22.90 -0.05
CA LEU A 561 -15.67 21.92 0.98
C LEU A 561 -16.85 20.97 1.22
N PRO A 562 -16.60 19.66 1.31
CA PRO A 562 -17.64 18.68 1.66
C PRO A 562 -18.32 19.01 3.00
N ASN A 563 -17.53 19.52 3.94
CA ASN A 563 -17.94 19.86 5.30
C ASN A 563 -17.83 21.38 5.55
N PRO A 564 -18.96 22.10 5.70
CA PRO A 564 -18.94 23.54 5.94
C PRO A 564 -18.25 23.97 7.24
N GLU A 565 -18.27 23.09 8.24
CA GLU A 565 -17.65 23.27 9.55
C GLU A 565 -16.11 23.33 9.50
N ASP A 566 -15.48 22.91 8.39
CA ASP A 566 -14.03 22.98 8.20
C ASP A 566 -13.60 24.24 7.42
N ALA A 567 -14.55 25.12 7.07
CA ALA A 567 -14.28 26.34 6.30
C ALA A 567 -13.27 27.28 6.99
N TRP A 568 -13.32 27.40 8.31
CA TRP A 568 -12.39 28.23 9.08
C TRP A 568 -10.93 27.73 8.96
N ARG A 569 -10.72 26.41 8.83
CA ARG A 569 -9.38 25.83 8.60
C ARG A 569 -8.87 26.20 7.22
N LEU A 570 -9.71 26.07 6.18
CA LEU A 570 -9.31 26.48 4.83
C LEU A 570 -9.03 27.98 4.74
N GLU A 571 -9.85 28.83 5.37
CA GLU A 571 -9.60 30.29 5.41
C GLU A 571 -8.24 30.61 6.05
N SER A 572 -7.86 29.88 7.09
CA SER A 572 -6.57 30.02 7.78
C SER A 572 -5.36 29.52 6.96
N LEU A 573 -5.61 28.71 5.92
CA LEU A 573 -4.57 27.97 5.17
C LEU A 573 -4.45 28.40 3.70
N LYS A 574 -5.42 29.15 3.17
CA LYS A 574 -5.39 29.64 1.79
C LYS A 574 -4.28 30.65 1.61
N VAL A 575 -3.13 30.15 1.17
CA VAL A 575 -2.11 30.93 0.49
C VAL A 575 -2.59 31.06 -0.97
N PHE A 576 -2.86 32.28 -1.42
CA PHE A 576 -3.18 32.53 -2.82
C PHE A 576 -1.92 32.23 -3.62
N ASP A 577 -1.88 31.07 -4.27
CA ASP A 577 -0.76 30.64 -5.11
C ASP A 577 -0.49 31.73 -6.17
N GLU A 578 0.78 32.12 -6.29
CA GLU A 578 1.24 32.85 -7.47
C GLU A 578 0.95 31.99 -8.69
N SER A 579 -0.02 32.39 -9.50
CA SER A 579 -0.16 31.85 -10.85
C SER A 579 1.18 32.07 -11.58
N PRO A 580 1.81 31.03 -12.17
CA PRO A 580 3.03 31.21 -12.92
C PRO A 580 2.76 32.21 -14.04
N GLN A 581 3.54 33.29 -14.07
CA GLN A 581 3.45 34.29 -15.13
C GLN A 581 3.86 33.66 -16.46
N GLY A 582 2.88 33.13 -17.19
CA GLY A 582 3.02 32.81 -18.60
C GLY A 582 3.34 34.07 -19.40
N PHE A 583 4.21 33.94 -20.39
CA PHE A 583 4.79 35.01 -21.20
C PHE A 583 3.77 35.92 -21.96
N GLY A 584 2.46 35.65 -21.91
CA GLY A 584 1.43 36.33 -22.71
C GLY A 584 0.55 37.38 -22.02
N SER A 585 0.66 37.60 -20.70
CA SER A 585 -0.28 38.49 -19.96
C SER A 585 0.36 39.76 -19.39
N LYS A 586 1.26 40.41 -20.13
CA LYS A 586 2.07 41.54 -19.63
C LYS A 586 1.49 42.96 -19.81
N PHE A 587 0.22 43.15 -20.16
CA PHE A 587 -0.28 44.52 -20.40
C PHE A 587 -1.60 44.94 -19.73
N GLY A 588 -2.30 44.06 -18.99
CA GLY A 588 -3.67 44.36 -18.53
C GLY A 588 -3.94 44.46 -17.02
N THR A 589 -3.08 43.93 -16.15
CA THR A 589 -3.45 43.65 -14.73
C THR A 589 -2.57 44.36 -13.70
N PHE A 590 -1.73 45.32 -14.10
CA PHE A 590 -0.72 45.91 -13.22
C PHE A 590 -1.23 46.93 -12.19
N PHE A 591 -2.53 47.24 -12.14
CA PHE A 591 -3.02 48.34 -11.30
C PHE A 591 -4.19 48.07 -10.34
N ASN A 592 -4.83 46.89 -10.27
CA ASN A 592 -6.01 46.81 -9.36
C ASN A 592 -6.53 45.49 -8.76
N SER A 593 -5.74 44.45 -8.50
CA SER A 593 -6.19 43.42 -7.53
C SER A 593 -5.06 42.49 -7.06
N SER A 594 -4.40 42.87 -5.98
CA SER A 594 -3.59 41.96 -5.17
C SER A 594 -4.49 40.95 -4.42
N PRO A 595 -4.30 39.62 -4.57
CA PRO A 595 -5.10 38.57 -3.91
C PRO A 595 -5.14 38.58 -2.36
N TRP A 596 -4.22 39.28 -1.69
CA TRP A 596 -4.13 39.38 -0.22
C TRP A 596 -4.93 40.54 0.41
N ASN A 597 -5.50 41.41 -0.42
CA ASN A 597 -6.25 42.59 -0.01
C ASN A 597 -7.39 42.29 1.01
N PRO A 598 -8.14 41.16 0.94
CA PRO A 598 -9.21 40.88 1.88
C PRO A 598 -8.73 40.62 3.32
N LEU A 599 -7.68 39.81 3.51
CA LEU A 599 -7.17 39.43 4.84
C LEU A 599 -6.48 40.61 5.52
N LEU A 600 -5.65 41.33 4.78
CA LEU A 600 -5.03 42.57 5.25
C LEU A 600 -6.10 43.58 5.69
N LYS A 601 -7.16 43.77 4.90
CA LYS A 601 -8.30 44.64 5.27
C LYS A 601 -9.00 44.19 6.55
N LYS A 602 -9.24 42.88 6.73
CA LYS A 602 -9.86 42.35 7.96
C LYS A 602 -8.98 42.65 9.18
N TRP A 603 -7.66 42.47 9.07
CA TRP A 603 -6.72 42.81 10.14
C TRP A 603 -6.67 44.32 10.42
N GLN A 604 -6.60 45.15 9.38
CA GLN A 604 -6.63 46.62 9.50
C GLN A 604 -7.89 47.14 10.19
N LYS A 605 -9.05 46.48 9.95
CA LYS A 605 -10.33 46.79 10.59
C LYS A 605 -10.50 46.20 11.99
N GLY A 606 -9.53 45.42 12.48
CA GLY A 606 -9.63 44.76 13.78
C GLY A 606 -10.57 43.53 13.81
N GLU A 607 -10.98 43.00 12.66
CA GLU A 607 -11.81 41.78 12.55
C GLU A 607 -10.98 40.48 12.76
N ILE A 608 -9.65 40.60 12.74
CA ILE A 608 -8.70 39.51 12.96
C ILE A 608 -7.64 39.98 13.97
N SER A 609 -7.21 39.06 14.85
CA SER A 609 -6.16 39.29 15.85
C SER A 609 -4.76 39.46 15.22
N ASN A 610 -3.86 40.18 15.90
CA ASN A 610 -2.46 40.34 15.49
C ASN A 610 -1.77 38.97 15.36
N PHE A 611 -1.97 38.08 16.33
CA PHE A 611 -1.40 36.73 16.26
C PHE A 611 -1.90 35.93 15.06
N HIS A 612 -3.20 35.94 14.77
CA HIS A 612 -3.73 35.19 13.64
C HIS A 612 -3.14 35.75 12.33
N TYR A 613 -3.09 37.08 12.20
CA TYR A 613 -2.46 37.74 11.06
C TYR A 613 -0.99 37.35 10.91
N LEU A 614 -0.20 37.33 12.00
CA LEU A 614 1.19 36.88 11.98
C LEU A 614 1.33 35.41 11.57
N MET A 615 0.46 34.52 12.03
CA MET A 615 0.44 33.12 11.59
C MET A 615 0.16 33.01 10.09
N MET A 616 -0.74 33.83 9.55
CA MET A 616 -1.04 33.86 8.11
C MET A 616 0.15 34.37 7.31
N VAL A 617 0.78 35.49 7.72
CA VAL A 617 1.98 36.03 7.05
C VAL A 617 3.13 35.02 7.08
N ASN A 618 3.35 34.33 8.19
CA ASN A 618 4.33 33.24 8.27
C ASN A 618 4.02 32.13 7.26
N THR A 619 2.75 31.71 7.17
CA THR A 619 2.31 30.68 6.22
C THR A 619 2.55 31.12 4.77
N MET A 620 2.27 32.39 4.44
CA MET A 620 2.53 32.97 3.12
C MET A 620 4.04 33.03 2.80
N ALA A 621 4.86 33.28 3.81
CA ALA A 621 6.31 33.29 3.68
C ALA A 621 6.94 31.88 3.56
N GLY A 622 6.10 30.83 3.53
CA GLY A 622 6.50 29.43 3.43
C GLY A 622 6.91 28.78 4.76
N ARG A 623 6.70 29.46 5.90
CA ARG A 623 7.05 28.92 7.22
C ARG A 623 6.09 27.82 7.64
N THR A 624 6.63 26.79 8.28
CA THR A 624 5.89 25.61 8.71
C THR A 624 6.44 25.06 10.01
N PHE A 625 5.57 24.47 10.82
CA PHE A 625 5.95 23.77 12.04
C PHE A 625 6.57 22.39 11.79
N ASN A 626 6.54 21.88 10.55
CA ASN A 626 7.11 20.57 10.20
C ASN A 626 8.63 20.61 9.99
N ASP A 627 9.21 21.79 9.74
CA ASP A 627 10.64 22.02 9.52
C ASP A 627 11.16 23.09 10.50
N LEU A 628 12.07 22.72 11.41
CA LEU A 628 12.60 23.66 12.41
C LEU A 628 13.49 24.74 11.79
N THR A 629 14.04 24.51 10.60
CA THR A 629 14.87 25.50 9.89
C THR A 629 14.02 26.63 9.28
N GLN A 630 12.71 26.38 9.09
CA GLN A 630 11.71 27.31 8.58
C GLN A 630 10.52 27.45 9.53
N TYR A 631 10.78 27.41 10.84
CA TYR A 631 9.73 27.58 11.85
C TYR A 631 9.07 28.96 11.80
N PRO A 632 7.79 29.10 12.19
CA PRO A 632 7.15 30.41 12.28
C PRO A 632 7.89 31.35 13.24
N VAL A 633 8.03 32.62 12.85
CA VAL A 633 8.75 33.67 13.59
C VAL A 633 7.77 34.70 14.12
N PHE A 634 7.92 35.05 15.39
CA PHE A 634 7.14 36.07 16.09
C PHE A 634 8.05 37.12 16.70
N PRO A 635 7.60 38.37 16.84
CA PRO A 635 8.41 39.41 17.44
C PRO A 635 8.54 39.17 18.95
N TRP A 636 9.67 39.55 19.55
CA TRP A 636 9.63 40.05 20.94
C TRP A 636 8.63 41.20 21.02
N VAL A 637 7.86 41.33 22.10
CA VAL A 637 6.89 42.44 22.25
C VAL A 637 7.24 43.28 23.46
N LEU A 638 7.42 42.63 24.60
CA LEU A 638 7.78 43.28 25.86
C LEU A 638 9.30 43.51 25.92
N ALA A 639 9.68 44.61 26.54
CA ALA A 639 11.04 44.95 26.97
C ALA A 639 11.20 44.89 28.50
N ASP A 640 10.10 44.98 29.26
CA ASP A 640 10.10 44.87 30.71
C ASP A 640 9.84 43.43 31.20
N TYR A 641 10.90 42.83 31.72
CA TYR A 641 10.87 41.51 32.38
C TYR A 641 11.35 41.59 33.83
N THR A 642 11.33 42.79 34.42
CA THR A 642 11.91 43.07 35.74
C THR A 642 10.92 43.66 36.74
N SER A 643 9.89 44.35 36.28
CA SER A 643 8.89 44.95 37.18
C SER A 643 8.01 43.91 37.87
N GLU A 644 7.50 44.27 39.04
CA GLU A 644 6.54 43.47 39.81
C GLU A 644 5.16 43.41 39.16
N ASP A 645 4.76 44.45 38.45
CA ASP A 645 3.50 44.54 37.73
C ASP A 645 3.78 45.04 36.31
N LEU A 646 3.07 44.48 35.33
CA LEU A 646 3.27 44.80 33.92
C LEU A 646 2.26 45.88 33.48
N ASP A 647 2.74 47.08 33.23
CA ASP A 647 1.94 48.20 32.72
C ASP A 647 1.97 48.22 31.18
N LEU A 648 0.85 47.86 30.55
CA LEU A 648 0.71 47.86 29.09
C LEU A 648 0.33 49.22 28.51
N ASP A 649 0.13 50.24 29.35
CA ASP A 649 -0.10 51.62 28.93
C ASP A 649 1.21 52.43 28.86
N ASP A 650 2.30 51.96 29.50
CA ASP A 650 3.64 52.56 29.40
C ASP A 650 4.35 52.12 28.10
N PRO A 651 4.68 53.03 27.18
CA PRO A 651 5.43 52.70 25.97
C PRO A 651 6.81 52.06 26.24
N ASN A 652 7.44 52.32 27.38
CA ASN A 652 8.75 51.73 27.74
C ASN A 652 8.66 50.24 28.07
N THR A 653 7.46 49.74 28.38
CA THR A 653 7.20 48.31 28.56
C THR A 653 7.40 47.54 27.27
N PHE A 654 7.28 48.18 26.11
CA PHE A 654 7.37 47.54 24.81
C PHE A 654 8.73 47.74 24.16
N ARG A 655 9.11 46.79 23.32
CA ARG A 655 10.26 46.98 22.42
C ARG A 655 9.93 47.97 21.30
N ASP A 656 10.98 48.46 20.66
CA ASP A 656 10.83 49.19 19.40
C ASP A 656 10.65 48.19 18.23
N LEU A 657 9.42 48.08 17.72
CA LEU A 657 9.05 47.19 16.61
C LEU A 657 9.57 47.69 15.25
N SER A 658 10.01 48.95 15.16
CA SER A 658 10.58 49.52 13.93
C SER A 658 12.02 49.07 13.67
N LYS A 659 12.66 48.46 14.69
CA LYS A 659 14.08 48.08 14.70
C LYS A 659 14.25 46.57 14.85
N PRO A 660 15.27 45.97 14.19
CA PRO A 660 15.66 44.58 14.45
C PRO A 660 16.25 44.43 15.86
N MET A 661 16.38 43.19 16.34
CA MET A 661 16.90 42.89 17.68
C MET A 661 18.31 43.43 17.93
N GLY A 662 19.17 43.44 16.91
CA GLY A 662 20.51 44.00 17.01
C GLY A 662 20.57 45.53 17.19
N ALA A 663 19.49 46.24 16.86
CA ALA A 663 19.40 47.70 16.89
C ALA A 663 18.57 48.24 18.08
N GLN A 664 18.17 47.39 19.02
CA GLN A 664 17.37 47.82 20.19
C GLN A 664 18.14 48.73 21.15
N THR A 665 19.46 48.63 21.20
CA THR A 665 20.31 49.45 22.08
C THR A 665 21.41 50.20 21.30
N PRO A 666 21.62 51.51 21.57
CA PRO A 666 22.62 52.32 20.85
C PRO A 666 24.04 51.74 20.87
N ASN A 667 24.44 51.12 22.00
CA ASN A 667 25.77 50.54 22.15
C ASN A 667 26.05 49.39 21.17
N ARG A 668 25.03 48.62 20.78
CA ARG A 668 25.18 47.53 19.81
C ARG A 668 25.20 48.02 18.38
N VAL A 669 24.44 49.07 18.08
CA VAL A 669 24.34 49.67 16.75
C VAL A 669 25.73 50.03 16.21
N GLY A 670 26.55 50.75 16.98
CA GLY A 670 27.89 51.14 16.55
C GLY A 670 28.75 49.95 16.13
N GLY A 671 28.73 48.86 16.92
CA GLY A 671 29.51 47.66 16.63
C GLY A 671 29.07 46.90 15.37
N PHE A 672 27.78 46.90 15.05
CA PHE A 672 27.28 46.26 13.82
C PHE A 672 27.58 47.10 12.58
N VAL A 673 27.49 48.44 12.68
CA VAL A 673 27.88 49.36 11.61
C VAL A 673 29.37 49.23 11.30
N GLU A 674 30.22 49.20 12.33
CA GLU A 674 31.67 48.98 12.17
C GLU A 674 31.97 47.65 11.46
N SER A 675 31.30 46.56 11.87
CA SER A 675 31.49 45.23 11.27
C SER A 675 31.05 45.20 9.80
N TYR A 676 29.92 45.83 9.47
CA TYR A 676 29.42 45.94 8.11
C TYR A 676 30.38 46.72 7.21
N ASN A 677 30.86 47.87 7.67
CA ASN A 677 31.79 48.72 6.92
C ASN A 677 33.14 48.02 6.71
N ALA A 678 33.66 47.34 7.74
CA ALA A 678 34.92 46.59 7.63
C ALA A 678 34.83 45.47 6.58
N LEU A 679 33.70 44.75 6.50
CA LEU A 679 33.47 43.74 5.45
C LEU A 679 33.41 44.37 4.06
N ALA A 680 32.76 45.53 3.94
CA ALA A 680 32.69 46.27 2.68
C ALA A 680 34.08 46.77 2.22
N GLU A 681 34.94 47.19 3.15
CA GLU A 681 36.31 47.65 2.87
C GLU A 681 37.22 46.54 2.34
N ILE A 682 37.05 45.29 2.82
CA ILE A 682 37.84 44.13 2.37
C ILE A 682 37.29 43.45 1.11
N GLY A 683 36.19 43.97 0.54
CA GLY A 683 35.57 43.43 -0.68
C GLY A 683 34.73 42.16 -0.48
N GLU A 684 34.41 41.80 0.76
CA GLU A 684 33.48 40.73 1.10
C GLU A 684 32.02 41.23 1.01
N ILE A 685 31.04 40.31 0.94
CA ILE A 685 29.61 40.69 0.94
C ILE A 685 29.25 41.18 2.36
N PRO A 686 28.96 42.48 2.56
CA PRO A 686 28.79 43.01 3.90
C PRO A 686 27.44 42.61 4.51
N PHE A 687 27.45 42.32 5.80
CA PHE A 687 26.25 42.01 6.59
C PHE A 687 26.37 42.58 8.00
N HIS A 688 25.23 42.83 8.63
CA HIS A 688 25.19 43.26 10.03
C HIS A 688 25.24 42.05 10.97
N TYR A 689 24.58 40.95 10.60
CA TYR A 689 24.43 39.78 11.46
C TYR A 689 24.94 38.50 10.82
N GLY A 690 25.97 37.90 11.44
CA GLY A 690 26.46 36.56 11.07
C GLY A 690 25.60 35.42 11.62
N THR A 691 24.72 35.71 12.58
CA THR A 691 23.71 34.78 13.12
C THR A 691 22.32 35.22 12.70
N HIS A 692 21.41 34.27 12.55
CA HIS A 692 20.03 34.55 12.13
C HIS A 692 19.08 34.63 13.33
N TYR A 693 18.01 35.43 13.22
CA TYR A 693 17.01 35.57 14.31
C TYR A 693 16.14 34.32 14.51
N SER A 694 16.15 33.38 13.57
CA SER A 694 15.39 32.14 13.61
C SER A 694 16.22 30.99 13.04
N SER A 695 16.52 29.99 13.86
CA SER A 695 17.24 28.79 13.44
C SER A 695 16.71 27.58 14.19
N ALA A 696 17.00 26.38 13.67
CA ALA A 696 16.64 25.13 14.32
C ALA A 696 17.15 25.04 15.77
N MET A 697 18.36 25.57 16.01
CA MET A 697 18.95 25.62 17.36
C MET A 697 18.17 26.54 18.28
N ILE A 698 17.75 27.71 17.81
CA ILE A 698 16.93 28.65 18.61
C ILE A 698 15.60 28.00 18.99
N VAL A 699 14.89 27.43 18.01
CA VAL A 699 13.58 26.80 18.22
C VAL A 699 13.70 25.61 19.18
N SER A 700 14.66 24.72 18.94
CA SER A 700 14.89 23.54 19.80
C SER A 700 15.34 23.94 21.20
N SER A 701 16.07 25.04 21.35
CA SER A 701 16.50 25.58 22.66
C SER A 701 15.30 26.12 23.45
N TYR A 702 14.41 26.89 22.83
CA TYR A 702 13.16 27.33 23.49
C TYR A 702 12.30 26.15 23.91
N LEU A 703 12.14 25.15 23.03
CA LEU A 703 11.25 24.02 23.23
C LEU A 703 11.93 22.78 23.86
N ILE A 704 13.14 22.92 24.39
CA ILE A 704 13.97 21.81 24.91
C ILE A 704 13.27 20.94 25.97
N ARG A 705 12.24 21.47 26.65
CA ARG A 705 11.45 20.77 27.67
C ARG A 705 10.34 19.89 27.09
N LEU A 706 10.08 19.96 25.78
CA LEU A 706 9.01 19.24 25.09
C LEU A 706 9.56 18.31 24.00
N PRO A 707 9.19 17.02 24.01
CA PRO A 707 9.38 16.14 22.86
C PRO A 707 8.52 16.56 21.66
N PRO A 708 9.02 16.42 20.42
CA PRO A 708 10.32 15.83 20.03
C PRO A 708 11.52 16.81 20.03
N PHE A 709 11.33 18.06 20.46
CA PHE A 709 12.35 19.12 20.34
C PHE A 709 13.58 18.87 21.23
N VAL A 710 13.41 18.19 22.36
CA VAL A 710 14.53 17.73 23.19
C VAL A 710 15.49 16.83 22.39
N GLN A 711 14.95 15.92 21.57
CA GLN A 711 15.77 15.06 20.71
C GLN A 711 16.44 15.86 19.59
N SER A 712 15.72 16.83 18.99
CA SER A 712 16.29 17.74 17.99
C SER A 712 17.43 18.58 18.55
N TYR A 713 17.30 19.09 19.78
CA TYR A 713 18.35 19.83 20.47
C TYR A 713 19.60 18.97 20.68
N ILE A 714 19.42 17.75 21.19
CA ILE A 714 20.51 16.80 21.45
C ILE A 714 21.23 16.42 20.14
N LEU A 715 20.47 16.23 19.05
CA LEU A 715 21.01 15.95 17.73
C LEU A 715 21.93 17.08 17.26
N LEU A 716 21.46 18.33 17.33
CA LEU A 716 22.25 19.50 16.96
C LEU A 716 23.49 19.72 17.85
N GLN A 717 23.45 19.25 19.11
CA GLN A 717 24.53 19.41 20.09
C GLN A 717 25.55 18.25 20.11
N GLY A 718 25.39 17.28 19.22
CA GLY A 718 26.31 16.14 19.06
C GLY A 718 26.11 15.01 20.07
N GLY A 719 24.87 14.78 20.53
CA GLY A 719 24.49 13.57 21.28
C GLY A 719 24.30 13.71 22.79
N SER A 720 24.45 14.90 23.36
CA SER A 720 24.13 15.16 24.78
C SER A 720 23.67 16.59 25.01
N PHE A 721 23.11 16.89 26.18
CA PHE A 721 22.76 18.27 26.54
C PHE A 721 23.99 19.18 26.55
N ASP A 722 23.76 20.47 26.30
CA ASP A 722 24.81 21.48 26.42
C ASP A 722 25.16 21.78 27.89
N HIS A 723 26.17 22.62 28.12
CA HIS A 723 26.43 23.16 29.45
C HIS A 723 25.21 23.92 29.99
N ALA A 724 24.89 23.70 31.27
CA ALA A 724 23.70 24.24 31.92
C ALA A 724 23.57 25.77 31.78
N ASP A 725 24.67 26.52 31.89
CA ASP A 725 24.66 27.99 31.74
C ASP A 725 24.26 28.49 30.34
N ARG A 726 24.32 27.64 29.29
CA ARG A 726 23.94 27.98 27.92
C ARG A 726 22.52 27.55 27.55
N LEU A 727 21.87 26.78 28.41
CA LEU A 727 20.50 26.32 28.18
C LEU A 727 19.49 27.45 28.38
N PHE A 728 18.36 27.36 27.68
CA PHE A 728 17.25 28.29 27.88
C PHE A 728 16.64 28.10 29.28
N GLN A 729 16.89 29.08 30.14
CA GLN A 729 16.63 28.96 31.58
C GLN A 729 15.93 30.16 32.22
N SER A 730 15.91 31.31 31.55
CA SER A 730 15.41 32.56 32.14
C SER A 730 14.94 33.50 31.03
N ILE A 731 13.69 33.98 31.13
CA ILE A 731 13.13 34.94 30.17
C ILE A 731 13.87 36.28 30.23
N PRO A 732 14.10 36.90 31.42
CA PRO A 732 14.78 38.19 31.50
C PRO A 732 16.22 38.13 30.94
N GLU A 733 16.98 37.07 31.22
CA GLU A 733 18.32 36.92 30.68
C GLU A 733 18.31 36.60 29.18
N ALA A 734 17.30 35.87 28.69
CA ALA A 734 17.15 35.62 27.26
C ALA A 734 16.89 36.92 26.47
N TRP A 735 16.04 37.81 26.99
CA TRP A 735 15.81 39.15 26.45
C TRP A 735 17.08 39.99 26.49
N LYS A 736 17.74 40.12 27.64
CA LYS A 736 18.98 40.92 27.77
C LYS A 736 20.09 40.42 26.84
N SER A 737 20.24 39.10 26.69
CA SER A 737 21.18 38.51 25.73
C SER A 737 20.89 39.00 24.30
N ALA A 738 19.64 38.87 23.86
CA ALA A 738 19.21 39.16 22.51
C ALA A 738 19.08 40.66 22.18
N SER A 739 18.83 41.52 23.17
CA SER A 739 18.61 42.97 22.98
C SER A 739 19.84 43.83 23.27
N CYS A 740 20.69 43.46 24.24
CA CYS A 740 21.77 44.34 24.71
C CYS A 740 23.14 43.70 24.97
N LYS A 741 23.24 42.48 25.53
CA LYS A 741 24.51 41.94 26.04
C LYS A 741 25.37 41.21 24.99
N ASN A 742 24.77 40.39 24.12
CA ASN A 742 25.52 39.48 23.26
C ASN A 742 25.42 39.90 21.78
N LYS A 743 26.54 40.33 21.18
CA LYS A 743 26.58 40.73 19.76
C LYS A 743 26.19 39.60 18.80
N ALA A 744 26.39 38.33 19.18
CA ALA A 744 26.04 37.16 18.36
C ALA A 744 24.59 36.67 18.58
N ASP A 745 23.83 37.26 19.50
CA ASP A 745 22.44 36.90 19.78
C ASP A 745 21.48 37.99 19.28
N VAL A 746 20.73 37.66 18.24
CA VAL A 746 19.70 38.52 17.64
C VAL A 746 18.38 37.76 17.45
N ARG A 747 18.16 36.72 18.27
CA ARG A 747 16.99 35.84 18.15
C ARG A 747 15.67 36.58 18.36
N GLU A 748 14.70 36.25 17.53
CA GLU A 748 13.30 36.60 17.71
C GLU A 748 12.57 35.45 18.45
N LEU A 749 11.25 35.59 18.62
CA LEU A 749 10.40 34.62 19.31
C LEU A 749 9.72 33.64 18.34
N ILE A 750 9.04 32.66 18.93
CA ILE A 750 8.19 31.66 18.28
C ILE A 750 6.73 31.81 18.78
N PRO A 751 5.72 31.30 18.05
CA PRO A 751 4.31 31.45 18.44
C PRO A 751 3.99 30.95 19.86
N GLU A 752 4.71 29.94 20.35
CA GLU A 752 4.49 29.28 21.64
C GLU A 752 4.58 30.25 22.81
N PHE A 753 5.38 31.33 22.72
CA PHE A 753 5.45 32.41 23.72
C PHE A 753 4.12 33.16 23.92
N TYR A 754 3.15 32.94 23.04
CA TYR A 754 1.83 33.60 23.04
C TYR A 754 0.66 32.63 23.16
N CYS A 755 0.91 31.32 23.31
CA CYS A 755 -0.17 30.34 23.39
C CYS A 755 0.13 29.09 24.24
N LEU A 756 1.39 28.67 24.42
CA LEU A 756 1.72 27.38 25.02
C LEU A 756 2.52 27.56 26.33
N PRO A 757 1.96 27.37 27.52
CA PRO A 757 2.71 27.49 28.78
C PRO A 757 3.67 26.32 29.04
N GLU A 758 3.43 25.14 28.47
CA GLU A 758 4.13 23.90 28.83
C GLU A 758 5.63 23.92 28.48
N PHE A 759 6.07 24.69 27.48
CA PHE A 759 7.50 24.76 27.12
C PHE A 759 8.37 25.42 28.20
N LEU A 760 7.75 26.16 29.13
CA LEU A 760 8.42 26.82 30.25
C LEU A 760 8.58 25.87 31.45
N THR A 761 7.95 24.68 31.40
CA THR A 761 7.90 23.74 32.52
C THR A 761 8.56 22.41 32.21
N ASN A 762 9.40 21.91 33.12
CA ASN A 762 10.05 20.60 32.97
C ASN A 762 9.13 19.45 33.42
N VAL A 763 7.99 19.27 32.73
CA VAL A 763 6.96 18.27 33.10
C VAL A 763 7.47 16.82 33.02
N ASN A 764 8.53 16.58 32.25
CA ASN A 764 9.12 15.27 32.02
C ASN A 764 10.32 14.97 32.94
N GLY A 765 10.72 15.91 33.80
CA GLY A 765 11.81 15.72 34.76
C GLY A 765 13.18 15.52 34.12
N TYR A 766 13.47 16.15 32.98
CA TYR A 766 14.79 16.08 32.36
C TYR A 766 15.88 16.66 33.27
N ASN A 767 17.06 16.05 33.27
CA ASN A 767 18.21 16.55 34.01
C ASN A 767 19.07 17.49 33.15
N PHE A 768 18.82 18.79 33.26
CA PHE A 768 19.57 19.82 32.53
C PHE A 768 20.92 20.21 33.20
N GLY A 769 21.25 19.61 34.35
CA GLY A 769 22.46 19.91 35.11
C GLY A 769 22.37 21.16 35.99
N ASN A 770 23.50 21.53 36.60
CA ASN A 770 23.63 22.68 37.49
C ASN A 770 24.52 23.74 36.83
N ARG A 771 24.18 25.02 37.04
CA ARG A 771 24.97 26.15 36.57
C ARG A 771 26.33 26.19 37.27
N GLU A 772 27.39 26.43 36.51
CA GLU A 772 28.73 26.62 37.09
C GLU A 772 28.85 27.97 37.81
N SER A 773 28.10 28.97 37.34
CA SER A 773 28.15 30.34 37.87
C SER A 773 27.62 30.47 39.30
N ASN A 774 26.60 29.70 39.68
CA ASN A 774 25.94 29.83 40.98
C ASN A 774 25.47 28.50 41.62
N GLY A 775 25.74 27.35 40.98
CA GLY A 775 25.34 26.03 41.47
C GLY A 775 23.85 25.70 41.36
N VAL A 776 23.01 26.62 40.83
CA VAL A 776 21.56 26.43 40.74
C VAL A 776 21.23 25.39 39.65
N LYS A 777 20.34 24.45 39.98
CA LYS A 777 19.84 23.45 39.03
C LYS A 777 18.99 24.10 37.95
N VAL A 778 19.24 23.76 36.69
CA VAL A 778 18.36 24.15 35.57
C VAL A 778 17.17 23.20 35.53
N ASP A 779 15.96 23.76 35.61
CA ASP A 779 14.72 23.00 35.67
C ASP A 779 13.59 23.75 34.94
N HIS A 780 12.60 24.32 35.64
CA HIS A 780 11.66 25.28 35.08
C HIS A 780 12.36 26.56 34.58
N VAL A 781 11.76 27.24 33.60
CA VAL A 781 12.26 28.54 33.14
C VAL A 781 11.93 29.61 34.18
N GLU A 782 12.91 30.43 34.54
CA GLU A 782 12.70 31.60 35.40
C GLU A 782 11.84 32.65 34.66
N LEU A 783 10.72 33.00 35.28
CA LEU A 783 9.74 33.94 34.76
C LEU A 783 9.97 35.35 35.34
N PRO A 784 9.53 36.40 34.65
CA PRO A 784 9.54 37.76 35.19
C PRO A 784 8.63 37.88 36.44
N PRO A 785 8.90 38.82 37.37
CA PRO A 785 8.14 38.93 38.62
C PRO A 785 6.64 39.16 38.43
N TRP A 786 6.24 39.93 37.41
CA TRP A 786 4.84 40.15 37.04
C TRP A 786 4.07 38.88 36.63
N ALA A 787 4.75 37.80 36.26
CA ALA A 787 4.11 36.51 35.99
C ALA A 787 3.83 35.69 37.26
N LYS A 788 4.31 36.15 38.43
CA LYS A 788 4.06 35.57 39.76
C LYS A 788 4.36 34.06 39.84
N GLY A 789 5.32 33.59 39.03
CA GLY A 789 5.73 32.19 38.96
C GLY A 789 4.80 31.24 38.19
N ASP A 790 3.69 31.72 37.60
CA ASP A 790 2.81 30.88 36.78
C ASP A 790 3.06 31.12 35.28
N PRO A 791 3.55 30.10 34.54
CA PRO A 791 3.69 30.14 33.08
C PRO A 791 2.42 30.55 32.33
N ARG A 792 1.24 30.28 32.89
CA ARG A 792 -0.05 30.62 32.25
C ARG A 792 -0.33 32.11 32.32
N ILE A 793 -0.01 32.75 33.44
CA ILE A 793 -0.07 34.20 33.58
C ILE A 793 0.92 34.84 32.61
N PHE A 794 2.14 34.28 32.51
CA PHE A 794 3.14 34.73 31.54
C PHE A 794 2.59 34.73 30.10
N ILE A 795 2.05 33.60 29.64
CA ILE A 795 1.48 33.47 28.29
C ILE A 795 0.28 34.40 28.08
N ALA A 796 -0.62 34.49 29.07
CA ALA A 796 -1.79 35.35 28.99
C ALA A 796 -1.40 36.84 28.84
N LYS A 797 -0.41 37.29 29.61
CA LYS A 797 0.13 38.66 29.53
C LYS A 797 0.93 38.93 28.26
N HIS A 798 1.73 37.97 27.79
CA HIS A 798 2.38 38.08 26.47
C HIS A 798 1.35 38.21 25.35
N ARG A 799 0.27 37.42 25.42
CA ARG A 799 -0.80 37.48 24.44
C ARG A 799 -1.58 38.79 24.50
N GLU A 800 -1.90 39.28 25.70
CA GLU A 800 -2.51 40.60 25.92
C GLU A 800 -1.62 41.72 25.36
N ALA A 801 -0.31 41.66 25.59
CA ALA A 801 0.66 42.62 25.07
C ALA A 801 0.74 42.61 23.53
N LEU A 802 0.73 41.43 22.89
CA LEU A 802 0.74 41.31 21.43
C LEU A 802 -0.52 41.91 20.78
N GLU A 803 -1.65 41.82 21.47
CA GLU A 803 -2.94 42.34 21.00
C GLU A 803 -3.21 43.78 21.49
N SER A 804 -2.24 44.40 22.18
CA SER A 804 -2.38 45.75 22.73
C SER A 804 -2.50 46.83 21.64
N PRO A 805 -3.02 48.02 21.99
CA PRO A 805 -3.01 49.18 21.11
C PRO A 805 -1.64 49.52 20.55
N TYR A 806 -0.63 49.60 21.42
CA TYR A 806 0.73 49.95 21.05
C TYR A 806 1.29 49.02 19.97
N VAL A 807 1.15 47.70 20.15
CA VAL A 807 1.63 46.73 19.16
C VAL A 807 0.82 46.79 17.88
N SER A 808 -0.50 46.90 17.99
CA SER A 808 -1.40 46.99 16.83
C SER A 808 -1.04 48.15 15.89
N GLU A 809 -0.67 49.29 16.44
CA GLU A 809 -0.26 50.47 15.68
C GLU A 809 1.13 50.29 15.04
N ASN A 810 2.04 49.55 15.67
CA ASN A 810 3.45 49.49 15.27
C ASN A 810 3.88 48.18 14.58
N LEU A 811 3.07 47.11 14.62
CA LEU A 811 3.42 45.78 14.15
C LEU A 811 3.77 45.72 12.65
N HIS A 812 3.13 46.57 11.84
CA HIS A 812 3.41 46.67 10.41
C HIS A 812 4.89 46.99 10.11
N GLN A 813 5.56 47.74 10.99
CA GLN A 813 6.97 48.09 10.83
C GLN A 813 7.89 46.89 11.08
N TRP A 814 7.53 46.00 12.02
CA TRP A 814 8.25 44.74 12.21
C TRP A 814 8.02 43.78 11.03
N ILE A 815 6.80 43.73 10.51
CA ILE A 815 6.48 42.96 9.30
C ILE A 815 7.33 43.46 8.13
N ASP A 816 7.56 44.76 8.00
CA ASP A 816 8.45 45.33 6.98
C ASP A 816 9.90 44.84 7.09
N LEU A 817 10.42 44.61 8.30
CA LEU A 817 11.76 44.05 8.54
C LEU A 817 11.85 42.56 8.19
N VAL A 818 10.85 41.76 8.58
CA VAL A 818 10.93 40.30 8.50
C VAL A 818 10.37 39.75 7.19
N PHE A 819 9.28 40.32 6.68
CA PHE A 819 8.56 39.83 5.50
C PHE A 819 8.40 40.88 4.39
N GLY A 820 8.69 42.15 4.67
CA GLY A 820 8.42 43.26 3.77
C GLY A 820 9.65 43.89 3.13
N TYR A 821 9.51 45.15 2.73
CA TYR A 821 10.49 45.81 1.85
C TYR A 821 11.84 46.11 2.54
N LYS A 822 11.88 46.15 3.88
CA LYS A 822 13.11 46.36 4.67
C LYS A 822 13.89 45.05 4.92
N GLN A 823 13.46 43.93 4.35
CA GLN A 823 14.17 42.65 4.46
C GLN A 823 15.47 42.61 3.62
N ARG A 824 15.50 43.34 2.49
CA ARG A 824 16.60 43.34 1.51
C ARG A 824 16.84 44.74 0.90
N GLY A 825 17.96 44.91 0.21
CA GLY A 825 18.30 46.14 -0.53
C GLY A 825 18.72 47.29 0.38
N GLU A 826 18.73 48.51 -0.16
CA GLU A 826 19.16 49.72 0.57
C GLU A 826 18.33 49.96 1.84
N ALA A 827 17.02 49.73 1.78
CA ALA A 827 16.14 49.83 2.95
C ALA A 827 16.57 48.91 4.11
N ALA A 828 17.10 47.72 3.82
CA ALA A 828 17.64 46.83 4.85
C ALA A 828 18.95 47.37 5.44
N VAL A 829 19.81 48.00 4.63
CA VAL A 829 21.06 48.61 5.10
C VAL A 829 20.77 49.79 6.03
N GLU A 830 19.88 50.69 5.62
CA GLU A 830 19.46 51.86 6.41
C GLU A 830 18.83 51.49 7.76
N ASN A 831 18.20 50.31 7.85
CA ASN A 831 17.53 49.82 9.06
C ASN A 831 18.36 48.75 9.81
N LEU A 832 19.64 48.57 9.46
CA LEU A 832 20.56 47.61 10.08
C LEU A 832 20.00 46.18 10.07
N ASN A 833 19.40 45.74 8.98
CA ASN A 833 18.62 44.49 8.87
C ASN A 833 19.18 43.53 7.79
N VAL A 834 20.50 43.54 7.60
CA VAL A 834 21.18 42.68 6.62
C VAL A 834 21.80 41.48 7.33
N PHE A 835 21.33 40.28 7.00
CA PHE A 835 21.88 39.02 7.51
C PHE A 835 22.95 38.47 6.57
N HIS A 836 23.65 37.43 7.00
CA HIS A 836 24.59 36.72 6.15
C HIS A 836 23.93 36.28 4.83
N HIS A 837 24.60 36.47 3.69
CA HIS A 837 24.02 36.28 2.35
C HIS A 837 23.44 34.87 2.13
N LEU A 838 24.08 33.82 2.64
CA LEU A 838 23.59 32.42 2.56
C LEU A 838 22.24 32.17 3.25
N SER A 839 21.79 33.08 4.13
CA SER A 839 20.46 32.98 4.75
C SER A 839 19.33 33.39 3.80
N TYR A 840 19.66 34.00 2.66
CA TYR A 840 18.69 34.50 1.69
C TYR A 840 18.58 33.56 0.49
N ARG A 841 17.33 33.28 0.07
CA ARG A 841 17.07 32.63 -1.22
C ARG A 841 17.75 33.38 -2.37
N GLY A 842 18.38 32.61 -3.27
CA GLY A 842 19.06 33.10 -4.47
C GLY A 842 20.56 33.31 -4.30
N ALA A 843 21.11 33.18 -3.09
CA ALA A 843 22.55 33.30 -2.86
C ALA A 843 23.36 32.13 -3.45
N THR A 844 22.79 30.92 -3.43
CA THR A 844 23.40 29.73 -4.01
C THR A 844 22.31 28.79 -4.50
N ASP A 845 22.49 28.22 -5.70
CA ASP A 845 21.61 27.19 -6.23
C ASP A 845 22.21 25.80 -5.97
N LEU A 846 21.69 25.12 -4.95
CA LEU A 846 22.19 23.82 -4.50
C LEU A 846 22.11 22.74 -5.58
N ASP A 847 21.14 22.83 -6.49
CA ASP A 847 20.98 21.86 -7.58
C ASP A 847 22.01 22.07 -8.70
N SER A 848 22.63 23.26 -8.80
CA SER A 848 23.66 23.57 -9.80
C SER A 848 25.08 23.13 -9.40
N ILE A 849 25.30 22.80 -8.12
CA ILE A 849 26.61 22.42 -7.59
C ILE A 849 26.93 20.98 -7.99
N THR A 850 28.02 20.75 -8.73
CA THR A 850 28.43 19.41 -9.18
C THR A 850 29.17 18.61 -8.11
N ASP A 851 29.99 19.25 -7.27
CA ASP A 851 30.72 18.55 -6.19
C ASP A 851 29.78 18.16 -5.04
N ALA A 852 29.70 16.86 -4.77
CA ALA A 852 28.88 16.31 -3.69
C ALA A 852 29.31 16.81 -2.30
N LYS A 853 30.61 17.03 -2.08
CA LYS A 853 31.12 17.51 -0.78
C LYS A 853 30.75 18.97 -0.54
N GLU A 854 31.01 19.83 -1.53
CA GLU A 854 30.59 21.23 -1.49
C GLU A 854 29.08 21.37 -1.28
N ARG A 855 28.28 20.58 -2.03
CA ARG A 855 26.81 20.54 -1.89
C ARG A 855 26.38 20.16 -0.47
N ALA A 856 27.00 19.13 0.11
CA ALA A 856 26.71 18.69 1.48
C ALA A 856 27.07 19.77 2.52
N ILE A 857 28.21 20.44 2.36
CA ILE A 857 28.63 21.52 3.25
C ILE A 857 27.63 22.68 3.20
N LEU A 858 27.29 23.16 2.00
CA LEU A 858 26.36 24.29 1.85
C LEU A 858 24.94 23.95 2.30
N ALA A 859 24.45 22.74 2.01
CA ALA A 859 23.17 22.26 2.52
C ALA A 859 23.18 22.20 4.06
N GLY A 860 24.26 21.71 4.67
CA GLY A 860 24.46 21.69 6.12
C GLY A 860 24.50 23.10 6.74
N VAL A 861 25.11 24.07 6.05
CA VAL A 861 25.11 25.48 6.48
C VAL A 861 23.69 26.06 6.46
N ILE A 862 22.96 25.90 5.36
CA ILE A 862 21.57 26.38 5.23
C ILE A 862 20.66 25.72 6.27
N HIS A 863 20.88 24.45 6.57
CA HIS A 863 20.10 23.69 7.56
C HIS A 863 20.35 24.20 8.99
N ASN A 864 21.58 24.55 9.35
CA ASN A 864 21.95 24.89 10.72
C ASN A 864 21.94 26.39 11.05
N PHE A 865 22.28 27.26 10.10
CA PHE A 865 22.49 28.69 10.35
C PHE A 865 21.22 29.55 10.26
N GLY A 866 20.09 28.97 9.83
CA GLY A 866 18.79 29.63 9.74
C GLY A 866 18.50 30.21 8.36
N GLN A 867 17.20 30.24 8.01
CA GLN A 867 16.72 30.67 6.70
C GLN A 867 15.86 31.91 6.85
N THR A 868 16.15 32.97 6.09
CA THR A 868 15.31 34.17 6.00
C THR A 868 13.97 33.82 5.32
N PRO A 869 12.80 34.25 5.84
CA PRO A 869 11.51 33.95 5.22
C PRO A 869 11.44 34.52 3.80
N HIS A 870 10.54 33.99 2.98
CA HIS A 870 10.27 34.60 1.70
C HIS A 870 9.74 36.05 1.88
N GLN A 871 10.25 36.98 1.09
CA GLN A 871 9.79 38.37 1.10
C GLN A 871 8.40 38.44 0.46
N VAL A 872 7.38 38.65 1.29
CA VAL A 872 5.96 38.67 0.90
C VAL A 872 5.56 40.05 0.37
N PHE A 873 6.13 41.13 0.93
CA PHE A 873 5.73 42.49 0.59
C PHE A 873 6.91 43.30 0.02
N MET A 874 6.69 43.93 -1.14
CA MET A 874 7.70 44.75 -1.82
C MET A 874 7.54 46.26 -1.53
N LYS A 875 6.45 46.64 -0.87
CA LYS A 875 6.16 48.02 -0.43
C LYS A 875 5.97 48.03 1.09
N SER A 876 5.99 49.22 1.69
CA SER A 876 5.68 49.38 3.11
C SER A 876 4.33 48.77 3.45
N HIS A 877 4.33 47.98 4.51
CA HIS A 877 3.15 47.29 5.00
C HIS A 877 2.17 48.31 5.59
N PRO A 878 0.89 48.31 5.18
CA PRO A 878 -0.09 49.23 5.73
C PRO A 878 -0.25 49.06 7.24
N ALA A 879 -0.39 50.19 7.95
CA ALA A 879 -0.69 50.21 9.37
C ALA A 879 -2.13 49.74 9.63
N ARG A 880 -2.39 49.33 10.88
CA ARG A 880 -3.75 48.98 11.33
C ARG A 880 -4.59 50.26 11.41
N GLU A 881 -5.76 50.28 10.79
CA GLU A 881 -6.64 51.46 10.75
C GLU A 881 -7.43 51.61 12.05
N HIS A 882 -7.89 50.49 12.60
CA HIS A 882 -8.67 50.42 13.81
C HIS A 882 -7.99 49.51 14.83
N VAL A 883 -7.56 50.09 15.95
CA VAL A 883 -7.02 49.33 17.09
C VAL A 883 -8.06 48.39 17.67
N LYS A 884 -9.33 48.82 17.72
CA LYS A 884 -10.47 48.03 18.17
C LYS A 884 -11.46 47.88 17.03
N SER A 885 -12.05 46.69 16.88
CA SER A 885 -13.07 46.46 15.87
C SER A 885 -14.23 47.45 16.06
N PRO A 886 -14.70 48.13 14.99
CA PRO A 886 -15.84 49.04 15.07
C PRO A 886 -17.17 48.29 15.27
N VAL A 887 -17.18 46.97 15.08
CA VAL A 887 -18.36 46.12 15.27
C VAL A 887 -18.62 45.94 16.76
N ARG A 888 -19.86 46.23 17.20
CA ARG A 888 -20.29 45.92 18.56
C ARG A 888 -20.29 44.41 18.76
N ARG A 889 -19.50 43.94 19.71
CA ARG A 889 -19.32 42.52 20.03
C ARG A 889 -19.74 42.23 21.46
N LEU A 890 -20.15 41.00 21.71
CA LEU A 890 -20.65 40.57 23.01
C LEU A 890 -19.62 40.75 24.13
N ASP A 891 -18.33 40.48 23.88
CA ASP A 891 -17.25 40.60 24.87
C ASP A 891 -17.16 41.98 25.53
N THR A 892 -17.30 43.05 24.75
CA THR A 892 -17.18 44.43 25.23
C THR A 892 -18.53 45.09 25.53
N SER A 893 -19.62 44.58 24.94
CA SER A 893 -20.94 45.20 25.00
C SER A 893 -21.96 44.44 25.84
N VAL A 894 -21.52 43.54 26.74
CA VAL A 894 -22.40 42.72 27.62
C VAL A 894 -23.49 43.56 28.30
N PHE A 895 -23.16 44.77 28.76
CA PHE A 895 -24.10 45.68 29.45
C PHE A 895 -25.22 46.23 28.57
N SER A 896 -25.10 46.12 27.24
CA SER A 896 -26.08 46.60 26.27
C SER A 896 -27.09 45.55 25.84
N LEU A 897 -26.98 44.29 26.30
CA LEU A 897 -28.01 43.27 26.03
C LEU A 897 -29.38 43.71 26.57
N GLY A 898 -30.43 43.55 25.80
CA GLY A 898 -31.82 43.67 26.22
C GLY A 898 -32.57 42.38 25.88
N CYS A 899 -33.53 42.01 26.73
CA CYS A 899 -34.41 40.88 26.46
C CYS A 899 -35.63 41.35 25.67
N LEU A 900 -36.13 40.51 24.77
CA LEU A 900 -37.48 40.67 24.24
C LEU A 900 -38.52 40.41 25.35
N PRO A 901 -39.66 41.12 25.37
CA PRO A 901 -40.67 40.98 26.42
C PRO A 901 -41.39 39.63 26.43
N HIS A 902 -41.31 38.86 25.35
CA HIS A 902 -41.91 37.54 25.20
C HIS A 902 -40.87 36.54 24.70
N PRO A 903 -40.97 35.26 25.10
CA PRO A 903 -40.08 34.22 24.58
C PRO A 903 -40.24 34.08 23.07
N LEU A 904 -39.11 33.85 22.38
CA LEU A 904 -38.99 33.62 20.95
C LEU A 904 -39.65 32.29 20.53
N LEU A 905 -39.61 31.29 21.41
CA LEU A 905 -40.20 29.97 21.23
C LEU A 905 -40.73 29.45 22.56
N GLU A 906 -41.91 28.81 22.55
CA GLU A 906 -42.44 28.02 23.67
C GLU A 906 -42.77 26.60 23.17
N SER A 907 -42.01 25.59 23.60
CA SER A 907 -42.23 24.18 23.24
C SER A 907 -42.97 23.37 24.32
N HIS A 908 -43.06 23.88 25.55
CA HIS A 908 -43.54 23.14 26.74
C HIS A 908 -42.77 21.84 27.05
N GLU A 909 -41.57 21.71 26.50
CA GLU A 909 -40.61 20.63 26.76
C GLU A 909 -39.26 21.25 27.06
N ARG A 910 -38.55 20.71 28.07
CA ARG A 910 -37.20 21.16 28.46
C ARG A 910 -36.29 21.42 27.26
N VAL A 911 -35.67 22.60 27.21
CA VAL A 911 -34.69 22.94 26.16
C VAL A 911 -33.34 22.34 26.53
N ALA A 912 -32.85 21.37 25.75
CA ALA A 912 -31.55 20.74 26.00
C ALA A 912 -30.41 21.30 25.12
N SER A 913 -30.72 21.69 23.88
CA SER A 913 -29.74 22.31 22.99
C SER A 913 -30.34 23.43 22.15
N LEU A 914 -29.53 24.46 21.93
CA LEU A 914 -29.78 25.58 21.04
C LEU A 914 -28.61 25.69 20.07
N ILE A 915 -28.90 25.60 18.78
CA ILE A 915 -27.88 25.67 17.72
C ILE A 915 -28.34 26.70 16.69
N HIS A 916 -27.54 27.72 16.44
CA HIS A 916 -27.79 28.67 15.36
C HIS A 916 -27.21 28.14 14.05
N ALA A 917 -28.07 27.72 13.12
CA ALA A 917 -27.65 27.24 11.81
C ALA A 917 -27.46 28.42 10.85
N SER A 918 -26.27 29.03 10.82
CA SER A 918 -26.00 30.27 10.08
C SER A 918 -26.32 30.22 8.58
N LYS A 919 -26.21 29.04 7.93
CA LYS A 919 -26.59 28.88 6.51
C LYS A 919 -28.11 28.88 6.28
N LEU A 920 -28.88 28.46 7.29
CA LEU A 920 -30.34 28.42 7.25
C LEU A 920 -30.96 29.65 7.91
N ASP A 921 -30.13 30.51 8.51
CA ASP A 921 -30.51 31.65 9.33
C ASP A 921 -31.62 31.30 10.34
N ARG A 922 -31.41 30.18 11.05
CA ARG A 922 -32.43 29.59 11.92
C ARG A 922 -31.84 29.09 13.23
N LEU A 923 -32.52 29.42 14.33
CA LEU A 923 -32.29 28.80 15.63
C LEU A 923 -32.98 27.43 15.70
N LEU A 924 -32.19 26.39 15.93
CA LEU A 924 -32.65 25.02 16.13
C LEU A 924 -32.69 24.73 17.62
N CYS A 925 -33.89 24.36 18.11
CA CYS A 925 -34.13 23.95 19.48
C CYS A 925 -34.38 22.44 19.52
N ALA A 926 -33.79 21.74 20.47
CA ALA A 926 -34.04 20.32 20.69
C ALA A 926 -34.26 19.98 22.17
N SER A 927 -35.14 18.99 22.41
CA SER A 927 -35.40 18.39 23.72
C SER A 927 -34.28 17.40 24.10
N PRO A 928 -34.22 16.90 25.37
CA PRO A 928 -33.08 16.11 25.87
C PRO A 928 -32.73 14.87 25.05
N PHE A 929 -33.73 14.22 24.46
CA PHE A 929 -33.58 12.98 23.69
C PHE A 929 -33.45 13.22 22.18
N ARG A 930 -33.21 14.46 21.76
CA ARG A 930 -33.10 14.85 20.35
C ARG A 930 -31.81 15.61 20.08
N LEU A 931 -31.07 15.21 19.05
CA LEU A 931 -29.85 15.91 18.60
C LEU A 931 -30.00 16.33 17.13
N ASN A 932 -29.72 17.60 16.83
CA ASN A 932 -29.71 18.06 15.44
C ASN A 932 -28.41 17.60 14.76
N PHE A 933 -28.53 16.96 13.58
CA PHE A 933 -27.39 16.38 12.87
C PHE A 933 -26.88 17.35 11.78
N PRO A 934 -25.65 17.89 11.85
CA PRO A 934 -25.09 18.77 10.81
C PRO A 934 -24.99 18.04 9.45
N PRO A 935 -25.40 18.64 8.31
CA PRO A 935 -25.70 20.06 8.06
C PRO A 935 -27.15 20.51 8.36
N TYR A 936 -27.83 19.78 9.24
CA TYR A 936 -29.17 20.06 9.79
C TYR A 936 -30.36 19.69 8.90
N ASP A 937 -30.13 18.87 7.88
CA ASP A 937 -31.19 18.24 7.08
C ASP A 937 -31.81 17.01 7.76
N LYS A 938 -31.20 16.52 8.84
CA LYS A 938 -31.69 15.41 9.66
C LYS A 938 -31.53 15.69 11.16
N PHE A 939 -32.15 14.87 11.98
CA PHE A 939 -31.96 14.83 13.43
C PHE A 939 -31.98 13.39 13.95
N LEU A 940 -31.38 13.20 15.11
CA LEU A 940 -31.30 11.96 15.87
C LEU A 940 -32.31 12.02 17.01
N GLU A 941 -33.00 10.92 17.29
CA GLU A 941 -33.71 10.70 18.55
C GLU A 941 -33.26 9.38 19.20
N TRP A 942 -33.21 9.38 20.52
CA TRP A 942 -32.77 8.26 21.35
C TRP A 942 -33.61 8.17 22.64
N GLY A 943 -33.37 7.18 23.50
CA GLY A 943 -34.15 6.98 24.74
C GLY A 943 -35.44 6.18 24.55
N TYR A 944 -35.58 5.48 23.42
CA TYR A 944 -36.66 4.53 23.19
C TYR A 944 -36.51 3.30 24.09
N ALA A 945 -37.64 2.68 24.48
CA ALA A 945 -37.64 1.49 25.36
C ALA A 945 -36.98 0.24 24.72
N ASP A 946 -36.82 0.23 23.40
CA ASP A 946 -36.09 -0.79 22.63
C ASP A 946 -34.58 -0.49 22.51
N ASN A 947 -34.08 0.55 23.20
CA ASN A 947 -32.70 1.04 23.14
C ASN A 947 -32.24 1.43 21.72
N SER A 948 -33.17 1.70 20.80
CA SER A 948 -32.84 2.13 19.45
C SER A 948 -32.44 3.60 19.38
N ILE A 949 -31.60 3.91 18.41
CA ILE A 949 -31.36 5.27 17.92
C ILE A 949 -31.96 5.40 16.53
N ARG A 950 -32.71 6.48 16.30
CA ARG A 950 -33.45 6.71 15.07
C ARG A 950 -33.08 8.05 14.47
N PHE A 951 -32.74 8.06 13.19
CA PHE A 951 -32.52 9.27 12.41
C PHE A 951 -33.79 9.62 11.63
N PHE A 952 -34.09 10.92 11.52
CA PHE A 952 -35.25 11.44 10.79
C PHE A 952 -34.86 12.64 9.91
N PHE A 953 -35.53 12.81 8.78
CA PHE A 953 -35.36 13.99 7.93
C PHE A 953 -36.09 15.22 8.52
N SER A 954 -35.44 16.39 8.49
CA SER A 954 -35.95 17.64 9.05
C SER A 954 -37.15 18.23 8.28
N ASP A 955 -37.25 18.00 6.97
CA ASP A 955 -38.24 18.63 6.07
C ASP A 955 -39.66 18.06 6.17
N ASN A 956 -39.87 16.98 6.93
CA ASN A 956 -41.18 16.33 7.07
C ASN A 956 -42.21 17.15 7.89
N ARG A 957 -41.85 18.34 8.39
CA ARG A 957 -42.78 19.24 9.11
C ARG A 957 -43.91 19.82 8.24
N LYS A 958 -43.82 19.80 6.90
CA LYS A 958 -44.93 20.23 6.01
C LYS A 958 -46.13 19.28 5.99
N VAL A 959 -46.04 18.07 6.55
CA VAL A 959 -47.14 17.09 6.55
C VAL A 959 -48.03 17.21 7.79
N ILE A 960 -47.56 17.81 8.89
CA ILE A 960 -48.25 17.78 10.19
C ILE A 960 -49.19 18.99 10.41
N GLN A 961 -49.08 20.06 9.62
CA GLN A 961 -49.91 21.27 9.84
C GLN A 961 -51.31 21.22 9.18
N ASN A 962 -51.61 20.22 8.34
CA ASN A 962 -52.89 20.10 7.64
C ASN A 962 -53.81 18.98 8.17
N LEU A 963 -53.46 18.31 9.26
CA LEU A 963 -54.34 17.33 9.89
C LEU A 963 -54.40 17.63 11.39
N VAL A 964 -55.37 18.45 11.77
CA VAL A 964 -55.99 18.37 13.10
C VAL A 964 -56.97 17.19 13.04
N PRO A 965 -56.72 16.04 13.69
CA PRO A 965 -57.73 15.01 13.84
C PRO A 965 -58.46 15.25 15.17
N ARG A 966 -59.77 15.47 15.09
CA ARG A 966 -60.69 15.32 16.22
C ARG A 966 -60.88 13.84 16.54
N SER A 967 -59.86 13.17 17.08
CA SER A 967 -59.98 11.99 17.96
C SER A 967 -58.57 11.43 18.18
N GLY A 968 -58.20 11.25 19.44
CA GLY A 968 -56.88 10.75 19.82
C GLY A 968 -56.60 9.36 19.24
N HIS A 969 -55.59 9.31 18.36
CA HIS A 969 -54.56 8.28 18.19
C HIS A 969 -53.85 8.60 16.87
N VAL A 970 -52.75 9.37 16.93
CA VAL A 970 -51.90 9.66 15.77
C VAL A 970 -50.63 8.81 15.90
N ALA A 971 -50.61 7.67 15.23
CA ALA A 971 -49.36 6.96 14.96
C ALA A 971 -48.66 7.67 13.78
N ASN A 972 -47.74 8.60 14.10
CA ASN A 972 -46.87 9.24 13.12
C ASN A 972 -45.85 8.21 12.57
N SER A 973 -46.17 7.46 11.51
CA SER A 973 -45.14 6.64 10.84
C SER A 973 -44.35 7.48 9.84
N THR A 974 -43.51 8.40 10.34
CA THR A 974 -42.48 9.04 9.52
C THR A 974 -41.40 8.03 9.17
N LYS A 975 -41.14 7.78 7.88
CA LYS A 975 -40.08 6.88 7.44
C LYS A 975 -38.73 7.35 8.01
N PRO A 976 -38.04 6.56 8.85
CA PRO A 976 -36.76 6.97 9.42
C PRO A 976 -35.70 7.03 8.34
N ALA A 977 -34.79 8.00 8.46
CA ALA A 977 -33.57 8.09 7.66
C ALA A 977 -32.55 7.01 8.06
N GLY A 978 -32.69 6.40 9.24
CA GLY A 978 -31.89 5.29 9.72
C GLY A 978 -32.43 4.81 11.06
N LEU A 979 -32.35 3.51 11.33
CA LEU A 979 -32.72 2.91 12.60
C LEU A 979 -31.62 1.93 12.99
N PHE A 980 -31.09 2.08 14.20
CA PHE A 980 -30.01 1.25 14.71
C PHE A 980 -30.33 0.80 16.13
N GLU A 981 -30.15 -0.49 16.38
CA GLU A 981 -30.45 -1.15 17.65
C GLU A 981 -29.16 -1.77 18.22
N ASN A 982 -29.16 -2.08 19.52
CA ASN A 982 -28.07 -2.79 20.20
C ASN A 982 -26.70 -2.07 20.13
N LEU A 983 -26.69 -0.74 20.23
CA LEU A 983 -25.43 0.02 20.30
C LEU A 983 -24.70 -0.20 21.64
N HIS A 984 -25.47 -0.40 22.72
CA HIS A 984 -25.00 -0.61 24.09
C HIS A 984 -25.77 -1.74 24.75
N ILE A 985 -25.21 -2.31 25.83
CA ILE A 985 -25.93 -3.22 26.72
C ILE A 985 -26.69 -2.37 27.75
N GLY A 986 -28.01 -2.22 27.56
CA GLY A 986 -28.86 -1.36 28.40
C GLY A 986 -29.21 -0.03 27.74
N GLN A 987 -29.71 0.92 28.51
CA GLN A 987 -30.09 2.23 27.96
C GLN A 987 -28.86 3.06 27.60
N ILE A 988 -29.02 3.93 26.61
CA ILE A 988 -28.05 4.98 26.32
C ILE A 988 -28.17 6.02 27.43
N SER A 989 -27.04 6.41 28.02
CA SER A 989 -26.96 7.43 29.06
C SER A 989 -26.69 8.82 28.49
N CYS A 990 -25.89 8.91 27.42
CA CYS A 990 -25.56 10.16 26.76
C CYS A 990 -25.24 9.95 25.27
N ALA A 991 -25.55 10.94 24.43
CA ALA A 991 -25.17 10.94 23.02
C ALA A 991 -24.77 12.36 22.57
N CYS A 992 -23.80 12.46 21.67
CA CYS A 992 -23.31 13.74 21.13
C CYS A 992 -22.70 13.54 19.74
N PHE A 993 -22.90 14.50 18.83
CA PHE A 993 -22.15 14.58 17.58
C PHE A 993 -20.85 15.33 17.83
N ALA A 994 -19.71 14.74 17.45
CA ALA A 994 -18.44 15.46 17.47
C ALA A 994 -18.28 16.36 16.22
N ASP A 995 -18.82 15.90 15.09
CA ASP A 995 -18.88 16.61 13.82
C ASP A 995 -19.94 15.96 12.92
N SER A 996 -20.02 16.37 11.64
CA SER A 996 -20.94 15.78 10.65
C SER A 996 -20.66 14.30 10.31
N LYS A 997 -19.52 13.75 10.74
CA LYS A 997 -19.05 12.40 10.38
C LYS A 997 -18.93 11.47 11.60
N THR A 998 -19.10 11.98 12.82
CA THR A 998 -18.77 11.24 14.04
C THR A 998 -19.87 11.37 15.09
N LEU A 999 -20.51 10.25 15.43
CA LEU A 999 -21.44 10.12 16.55
C LEU A 999 -20.73 9.44 17.72
N ILE A 1000 -20.94 9.97 18.93
CA ILE A 1000 -20.45 9.40 20.17
C ILE A 1000 -21.66 9.08 21.04
N THR A 1001 -21.72 7.85 21.55
CA THR A 1001 -22.74 7.40 22.49
C THR A 1001 -22.09 6.81 23.72
N ALA A 1002 -22.79 6.85 24.84
CA ALA A 1002 -22.42 6.13 26.04
C ALA A 1002 -23.64 5.38 26.60
N GLY A 1003 -23.41 4.20 27.18
CA GLY A 1003 -24.45 3.36 27.75
C GLY A 1003 -24.41 3.27 29.26
N GLU A 1004 -25.42 2.62 29.83
CA GLU A 1004 -25.42 2.12 31.22
C GLU A 1004 -24.36 1.02 31.43
N ASP A 1005 -23.90 0.38 30.36
CA ASP A 1005 -22.75 -0.53 30.32
C ASP A 1005 -21.39 0.13 30.61
N CYS A 1006 -21.37 1.43 30.88
CA CYS A 1006 -20.17 2.23 31.16
C CYS A 1006 -19.18 2.31 29.98
N VAL A 1007 -19.62 1.92 28.78
CA VAL A 1007 -18.82 1.99 27.55
C VAL A 1007 -19.17 3.26 26.79
N VAL A 1008 -18.15 3.90 26.21
CA VAL A 1008 -18.33 5.01 25.26
C VAL A 1008 -18.00 4.49 23.87
N SER A 1009 -18.96 4.49 22.96
CA SER A 1009 -18.79 3.99 21.59
C SER A 1009 -18.74 5.16 20.60
N VAL A 1010 -17.84 5.05 19.63
CA VAL A 1010 -17.62 6.06 18.58
C VAL A 1010 -17.95 5.44 17.22
N TYR A 1011 -18.80 6.12 16.46
CA TYR A 1011 -19.30 5.67 15.17
C TYR A 1011 -18.99 6.68 14.08
N ALA A 1012 -18.60 6.19 12.91
CA ALA A 1012 -18.54 6.99 11.70
C ALA A 1012 -19.92 7.05 11.03
N LEU A 1013 -20.33 8.23 10.60
CA LEU A 1013 -21.58 8.51 9.91
C LEU A 1013 -21.30 8.64 8.41
N GLN A 1014 -21.96 7.80 7.61
CA GLN A 1014 -21.93 7.91 6.16
C GLN A 1014 -23.32 8.27 5.65
N THR A 1015 -23.46 9.48 5.11
CA THR A 1015 -24.73 9.96 4.57
C THR A 1015 -24.50 11.11 3.60
N LEU A 1016 -25.39 11.23 2.62
CA LEU A 1016 -25.49 12.40 1.74
C LEU A 1016 -26.77 13.19 2.09
N PRO A 1017 -26.87 14.48 1.69
CA PRO A 1017 -28.09 15.25 1.86
C PRO A 1017 -29.32 14.51 1.29
N GLY A 1018 -30.39 14.38 2.07
CA GLY A 1018 -31.62 13.68 1.67
C GLY A 1018 -31.49 12.15 1.48
N LYS A 1019 -30.35 11.53 1.79
CA LYS A 1019 -30.17 10.07 1.78
C LYS A 1019 -30.24 9.49 3.20
N PRO A 1020 -30.49 8.16 3.33
CA PRO A 1020 -30.40 7.48 4.61
C PRO A 1020 -29.03 7.67 5.29
N VAL A 1021 -29.02 7.50 6.61
CA VAL A 1021 -27.79 7.49 7.40
C VAL A 1021 -27.34 6.06 7.58
N GLU A 1022 -26.06 5.80 7.33
CA GLU A 1022 -25.37 4.56 7.67
C GLU A 1022 -24.41 4.83 8.85
N LEU A 1023 -24.45 3.94 9.85
CA LEU A 1023 -23.66 4.02 11.06
C LEU A 1023 -22.61 2.91 11.06
N LEU A 1024 -21.33 3.27 11.04
CA LEU A 1024 -20.22 2.33 11.05
C LEU A 1024 -19.49 2.38 12.40
N PRO A 1025 -19.36 1.26 13.13
CA PRO A 1025 -18.63 1.24 14.40
C PRO A 1025 -17.14 1.52 14.15
N ARG A 1026 -16.58 2.48 14.88
CA ARG A 1026 -15.16 2.87 14.72
C ARG A 1026 -14.31 2.42 15.90
N SER A 1027 -14.78 2.63 17.14
CA SER A 1027 -14.08 2.13 18.34
C SER A 1027 -15.00 2.18 19.58
N SER A 1028 -14.66 1.38 20.58
CA SER A 1028 -15.26 1.43 21.92
C SER A 1028 -14.18 1.81 22.93
N LEU A 1029 -14.45 2.84 23.72
CA LEU A 1029 -13.55 3.40 24.72
C LEU A 1029 -13.97 2.89 26.10
N PHE A 1030 -13.07 2.13 26.72
CA PHE A 1030 -13.30 1.50 28.03
C PHE A 1030 -12.58 2.26 29.15
N GLY A 1031 -13.14 2.30 30.36
CA GLY A 1031 -12.43 2.82 31.53
C GLY A 1031 -13.34 3.32 32.64
N HIS A 1032 -14.55 3.75 32.32
CA HIS A 1032 -15.51 4.16 33.34
C HIS A 1032 -16.06 2.96 34.09
N LYS A 1033 -16.34 3.14 35.39
CA LYS A 1033 -16.94 2.13 36.27
C LYS A 1033 -18.39 2.46 36.62
N SER A 1034 -18.86 3.64 36.24
CA SER A 1034 -20.24 4.08 36.36
C SER A 1034 -20.68 4.72 35.05
N PRO A 1035 -22.00 4.79 34.77
CA PRO A 1035 -22.51 5.34 33.50
C PRO A 1035 -22.01 6.77 33.25
N VAL A 1036 -21.70 7.07 31.99
CA VAL A 1036 -21.28 8.41 31.57
C VAL A 1036 -22.49 9.32 31.49
N THR A 1037 -22.52 10.36 32.31
CA THR A 1037 -23.65 11.31 32.38
C THR A 1037 -23.44 12.52 31.49
N THR A 1038 -22.18 12.91 31.26
CA THR A 1038 -21.84 14.17 30.58
C THR A 1038 -20.72 13.98 29.57
N ILE A 1039 -20.94 14.44 28.34
CA ILE A 1039 -19.96 14.44 27.25
C ILE A 1039 -19.73 15.88 26.78
N ALA A 1040 -18.47 16.26 26.57
CA ALA A 1040 -18.11 17.51 25.91
C ALA A 1040 -17.05 17.25 24.83
N VAL A 1041 -17.17 17.96 23.70
CA VAL A 1041 -16.31 17.76 22.53
C VAL A 1041 -15.70 19.09 22.12
N SER A 1042 -14.43 19.06 21.71
CA SER A 1042 -13.80 20.11 20.92
C SER A 1042 -13.31 19.53 19.59
N LYS A 1043 -13.91 20.00 18.50
CA LYS A 1043 -13.46 19.64 17.14
C LYS A 1043 -12.19 20.38 16.77
N ALA A 1044 -12.00 21.61 17.27
CA ALA A 1044 -10.80 22.38 16.99
C ALA A 1044 -9.54 21.64 17.47
N PHE A 1045 -9.57 21.09 18.69
CA PHE A 1045 -8.45 20.37 19.31
C PHE A 1045 -8.57 18.85 19.23
N SER A 1046 -9.53 18.32 18.46
CA SER A 1046 -9.77 16.87 18.31
C SER A 1046 -9.82 16.13 19.66
N THR A 1047 -10.55 16.68 20.63
CA THR A 1047 -10.56 16.19 22.03
C THR A 1047 -11.98 15.91 22.50
N LEU A 1048 -12.13 14.79 23.23
CA LEU A 1048 -13.37 14.33 23.83
C LEU A 1048 -13.20 14.26 25.35
N LEU A 1049 -14.11 14.87 26.09
CA LEU A 1049 -14.26 14.72 27.53
C LEU A 1049 -15.49 13.86 27.83
N THR A 1050 -15.32 12.88 28.71
CA THR A 1050 -16.40 12.06 29.25
C THR A 1050 -16.36 12.11 30.76
N VAL A 1051 -17.50 12.36 31.40
CA VAL A 1051 -17.64 12.38 32.86
C VAL A 1051 -18.72 11.39 33.29
N SER A 1052 -18.38 10.56 34.26
CA SER A 1052 -19.26 9.54 34.82
C SER A 1052 -20.06 10.02 36.03
N ALA A 1053 -21.09 9.25 36.40
CA ALA A 1053 -21.99 9.57 37.52
C ALA A 1053 -21.25 9.67 38.87
N ASP A 1054 -20.19 8.89 39.06
CA ASP A 1054 -19.30 8.98 40.23
C ASP A 1054 -18.27 10.13 40.16
N GLY A 1055 -18.35 10.97 39.13
CA GLY A 1055 -17.54 12.17 38.98
C GLY A 1055 -16.15 11.96 38.37
N GLN A 1056 -15.85 10.78 37.83
CA GLN A 1056 -14.58 10.53 37.13
C GLN A 1056 -14.61 11.17 35.74
N ALA A 1057 -13.59 11.97 35.43
CA ALA A 1057 -13.48 12.68 34.15
C ALA A 1057 -12.26 12.20 33.34
N PHE A 1058 -12.51 11.72 32.13
CA PHE A 1058 -11.46 11.25 31.20
C PHE A 1058 -11.43 12.08 29.92
N LEU A 1059 -10.22 12.35 29.45
CA LEU A 1059 -9.93 12.99 28.17
C LEU A 1059 -9.39 11.99 27.15
N TRP A 1060 -9.91 12.08 25.93
CA TRP A 1060 -9.62 11.18 24.82
C TRP A 1060 -9.24 11.96 23.56
N ASP A 1061 -8.39 11.37 22.72
CA ASP A 1061 -8.02 11.89 21.40
C ASP A 1061 -9.01 11.41 20.34
N LEU A 1062 -9.73 12.31 19.68
CA LEU A 1062 -10.69 11.97 18.62
C LEU A 1062 -10.01 11.48 17.33
N ASN A 1063 -8.75 11.83 17.12
CA ASN A 1063 -8.03 11.41 15.92
C ASN A 1063 -7.58 9.95 16.03
N ARG A 1064 -7.07 9.56 17.20
CA ARG A 1064 -6.51 8.22 17.47
C ARG A 1064 -7.45 7.30 18.25
N LEU A 1065 -8.55 7.83 18.78
CA LEU A 1065 -9.49 7.16 19.67
C LEU A 1065 -8.78 6.48 20.84
N SER A 1066 -7.87 7.23 21.46
CA SER A 1066 -7.03 6.77 22.56
C SER A 1066 -7.14 7.66 23.77
N PHE A 1067 -6.94 7.08 24.95
CA PHE A 1067 -6.91 7.83 26.20
C PHE A 1067 -5.73 8.80 26.26
N ILE A 1068 -6.00 10.00 26.78
CA ILE A 1068 -4.97 11.02 27.01
C ILE A 1068 -4.65 11.09 28.50
N ARG A 1069 -5.65 11.41 29.33
CA ARG A 1069 -5.46 11.64 30.76
C ARG A 1069 -6.77 11.58 31.54
N LYS A 1070 -6.62 11.41 32.86
CA LYS A 1070 -7.68 11.54 33.85
C LYS A 1070 -7.59 12.92 34.51
N LEU A 1071 -8.69 13.66 34.59
CA LEU A 1071 -8.76 14.90 35.36
C LEU A 1071 -8.97 14.58 36.85
N PRO A 1072 -8.43 15.39 37.78
CA PRO A 1072 -8.49 15.13 39.22
C PRO A 1072 -9.87 15.46 39.85
N LEU A 1073 -10.96 15.14 39.13
CA LEU A 1073 -12.33 15.34 39.58
C LEU A 1073 -12.90 14.05 40.19
N VAL A 1074 -13.64 14.19 41.29
CA VAL A 1074 -14.27 13.07 42.04
C VAL A 1074 -15.66 13.45 42.56
N ARG A 1075 -16.39 14.27 41.80
CA ARG A 1075 -17.75 14.75 42.16
C ARG A 1075 -18.64 14.84 40.92
N PRO A 1076 -19.98 14.67 41.07
CA PRO A 1076 -20.91 14.75 39.96
C PRO A 1076 -20.82 16.07 39.19
N VAL A 1077 -21.01 16.01 37.87
CA VAL A 1077 -20.96 17.17 36.96
C VAL A 1077 -22.28 17.31 36.24
N GLU A 1078 -22.93 18.46 36.43
CA GLU A 1078 -24.21 18.79 35.81
C GLU A 1078 -24.03 19.13 34.32
N CYS A 1079 -22.98 19.89 33.98
CA CYS A 1079 -22.68 20.24 32.61
C CYS A 1079 -21.18 20.50 32.40
N ALA A 1080 -20.72 20.24 31.17
CA ALA A 1080 -19.34 20.45 30.76
C ALA A 1080 -19.25 21.05 29.35
N ARG A 1081 -18.23 21.88 29.11
CA ARG A 1081 -17.90 22.46 27.79
C ARG A 1081 -16.39 22.54 27.60
N ILE A 1082 -15.95 22.47 26.35
CA ILE A 1082 -14.56 22.73 25.96
C ILE A 1082 -14.59 23.93 25.01
N ASN A 1083 -13.72 24.92 25.24
CA ASN A 1083 -13.61 26.09 24.38
C ASN A 1083 -12.77 25.76 23.13
N ASP A 1084 -13.33 25.93 21.93
CA ASP A 1084 -12.67 25.63 20.66
C ASP A 1084 -11.58 26.65 20.24
N ILE A 1085 -11.38 27.73 21.01
CA ILE A 1085 -10.31 28.72 20.80
C ILE A 1085 -9.18 28.55 21.82
N SER A 1086 -9.50 28.52 23.12
CA SER A 1086 -8.49 28.48 24.19
C SER A 1086 -8.11 27.06 24.61
N GLY A 1087 -8.95 26.07 24.32
CA GLY A 1087 -8.79 24.69 24.79
C GLY A 1087 -9.11 24.51 26.28
N GLU A 1088 -9.63 25.53 26.97
CA GLU A 1088 -10.04 25.41 28.36
C GLU A 1088 -11.30 24.54 28.50
N ILE A 1089 -11.33 23.75 29.58
CA ILE A 1089 -12.39 22.82 29.91
C ILE A 1089 -13.15 23.37 31.12
N LEU A 1090 -14.44 23.63 30.94
CA LEU A 1090 -15.35 24.10 31.96
C LEU A 1090 -16.20 22.93 32.48
N LEU A 1091 -16.11 22.66 33.78
CA LEU A 1091 -16.93 21.69 34.49
C LEU A 1091 -17.74 22.41 35.57
N CYS A 1092 -19.04 22.14 35.64
CA CYS A 1092 -19.92 22.70 36.66
C CYS A 1092 -20.39 21.58 37.59
N SER A 1093 -20.11 21.73 38.88
CA SER A 1093 -20.46 20.75 39.92
C SER A 1093 -21.15 21.45 41.08
N GLY A 1094 -22.46 21.23 41.19
CA GLY A 1094 -23.31 21.94 42.14
C GLY A 1094 -23.17 23.46 41.95
N PRO A 1095 -22.77 24.22 42.99
CA PRO A 1095 -22.60 25.67 42.89
C PRO A 1095 -21.24 26.11 42.33
N ASN A 1096 -20.32 25.18 42.07
CA ASN A 1096 -18.93 25.49 41.72
C ASN A 1096 -18.68 25.39 40.21
N VAL A 1097 -18.01 26.42 39.68
CA VAL A 1097 -17.35 26.38 38.36
C VAL A 1097 -15.90 25.94 38.56
N ILE A 1098 -15.48 24.98 37.75
CA ILE A 1098 -14.13 24.45 37.75
C ILE A 1098 -13.58 24.59 36.33
N LEU A 1099 -12.46 25.30 36.17
CA LEU A 1099 -11.78 25.47 34.89
C LEU A 1099 -10.48 24.68 34.89
N TYR A 1100 -10.31 23.82 33.89
CA TYR A 1100 -9.05 23.14 33.59
C TYR A 1100 -8.47 23.63 32.26
N THR A 1101 -7.15 23.55 32.12
CA THR A 1101 -6.51 23.61 30.81
C THR A 1101 -6.78 22.32 30.02
N LEU A 1102 -6.57 22.34 28.69
CA LEU A 1102 -6.61 21.14 27.85
C LEU A 1102 -5.66 20.03 28.34
N ASN A 1103 -4.58 20.43 29.01
CA ASN A 1103 -3.58 19.54 29.60
C ASN A 1103 -3.89 19.18 31.07
N GLY A 1104 -5.12 19.40 31.53
CA GLY A 1104 -5.61 18.92 32.82
C GLY A 1104 -5.03 19.62 34.05
N THR A 1105 -4.43 20.81 33.89
CA THR A 1105 -4.09 21.65 35.05
C THR A 1105 -5.31 22.43 35.50
N LEU A 1106 -5.59 22.46 36.81
CA LEU A 1106 -6.65 23.29 37.38
C LEU A 1106 -6.25 24.77 37.31
N LEU A 1107 -7.09 25.60 36.69
CA LEU A 1107 -6.93 27.06 36.64
C LEU A 1107 -7.61 27.74 37.84
N LEU A 1108 -8.88 27.42 38.07
CA LEU A 1108 -9.65 27.90 39.21
C LEU A 1108 -10.80 26.96 39.56
N GLU A 1109 -11.20 27.04 40.82
CA GLU A 1109 -12.46 26.50 41.33
C GLU A 1109 -13.13 27.62 42.15
N GLN A 1110 -14.37 27.97 41.80
CA GLN A 1110 -15.07 29.08 42.44
C GLN A 1110 -16.57 28.79 42.56
N ASN A 1111 -17.13 29.06 43.74
CA ASN A 1111 -18.58 29.09 43.93
C ASN A 1111 -19.15 30.33 43.24
N VAL A 1112 -20.10 30.12 42.32
CA VAL A 1112 -20.73 31.18 41.51
C VAL A 1112 -22.23 31.33 41.79
N CYS A 1113 -22.76 30.58 42.76
CA CYS A 1113 -24.14 30.68 43.22
C CYS A 1113 -24.24 31.59 44.45
N PHE A 1114 -25.23 32.49 44.46
CA PHE A 1114 -25.44 33.44 45.55
C PHE A 1114 -26.42 32.93 46.61
N GLU A 1115 -27.28 31.98 46.24
CA GLU A 1115 -28.33 31.41 47.09
C GLU A 1115 -27.94 29.99 47.51
N GLN A 1116 -28.32 29.58 48.72
CA GLN A 1116 -27.85 28.31 49.31
C GLN A 1116 -28.42 27.05 48.62
N ASP A 1117 -29.60 27.14 48.00
CA ASP A 1117 -30.29 26.01 47.35
C ASP A 1117 -30.16 26.00 45.81
N ASP A 1118 -29.29 26.87 45.28
CA ASP A 1118 -29.06 27.05 43.84
C ASP A 1118 -27.83 26.27 43.37
N TYR A 1119 -27.88 25.82 42.12
CA TYR A 1119 -26.78 25.11 41.46
C TYR A 1119 -26.81 25.40 39.96
N ILE A 1120 -25.68 25.12 39.31
CA ILE A 1120 -25.50 25.45 37.90
C ILE A 1120 -26.20 24.39 37.04
N HIS A 1121 -27.19 24.82 36.26
CA HIS A 1121 -27.95 23.96 35.35
C HIS A 1121 -27.34 23.88 33.94
N SER A 1122 -26.64 24.94 33.50
CA SER A 1122 -26.01 24.99 32.18
C SER A 1122 -24.82 25.95 32.17
N CYS A 1123 -23.91 25.75 31.23
CA CYS A 1123 -22.75 26.61 31.05
C CYS A 1123 -22.36 26.76 29.57
N ALA A 1124 -21.73 27.88 29.24
CA ALA A 1124 -21.24 28.17 27.89
C ALA A 1124 -20.03 29.13 27.91
N PHE A 1125 -19.19 29.01 26.90
CA PHE A 1125 -18.17 29.99 26.57
C PHE A 1125 -18.68 30.94 25.48
N TYR A 1126 -18.21 32.19 25.49
CA TYR A 1126 -18.24 33.02 24.29
C TYR A 1126 -16.95 32.81 23.50
N GLU A 1127 -17.10 32.39 22.23
CA GLU A 1127 -15.97 32.10 21.33
C GLU A 1127 -15.81 33.14 20.22
N GLY A 1128 -16.47 34.29 20.29
CA GLY A 1128 -16.33 35.30 19.24
C GLY A 1128 -17.08 34.97 17.93
N ALA A 1129 -16.85 35.81 16.92
CA ALA A 1129 -17.40 35.72 15.58
C ALA A 1129 -16.47 34.98 14.60
N GLY A 1130 -15.17 34.91 14.90
CA GLY A 1130 -14.15 34.32 14.05
C GLY A 1130 -12.79 34.19 14.77
N ASN A 1131 -11.76 34.80 14.18
CA ASN A 1131 -10.37 34.75 14.66
C ASN A 1131 -9.90 36.10 15.24
N GLU A 1132 -10.83 36.87 15.79
CA GLU A 1132 -10.55 38.15 16.42
C GLU A 1132 -9.96 38.00 17.83
N TRP A 1133 -9.39 39.09 18.34
CA TRP A 1133 -9.04 39.17 19.76
C TRP A 1133 -10.28 39.50 20.58
N LEU A 1134 -10.50 38.75 21.66
CA LEU A 1134 -11.57 39.00 22.63
C LEU A 1134 -11.00 39.79 23.80
N ASP A 1135 -11.50 41.00 24.01
CA ASP A 1135 -11.05 41.88 25.11
C ASP A 1135 -11.44 41.31 26.48
N ASN A 1136 -12.56 40.59 26.54
CA ASN A 1136 -13.05 39.93 27.73
C ASN A 1136 -13.31 38.45 27.45
N TYR A 1137 -12.65 37.59 28.22
CA TYR A 1137 -12.92 36.16 28.21
C TYR A 1137 -14.18 35.86 29.02
N LEU A 1138 -15.31 35.65 28.33
CA LEU A 1138 -16.62 35.53 28.95
C LEU A 1138 -17.06 34.07 29.15
N ILE A 1139 -17.62 33.81 30.33
CA ILE A 1139 -18.26 32.54 30.71
C ILE A 1139 -19.69 32.83 31.15
N PHE A 1140 -20.62 31.98 30.75
CA PHE A 1140 -22.03 32.07 31.10
C PHE A 1140 -22.40 30.88 31.97
N THR A 1141 -23.16 31.13 33.05
CA THR A 1141 -23.76 30.08 33.87
C THR A 1141 -25.26 30.31 34.03
N GLY A 1142 -26.04 29.25 33.82
CA GLY A 1142 -27.48 29.21 33.98
C GLY A 1142 -27.86 28.62 35.34
N HIS A 1143 -28.81 29.24 36.00
CA HIS A 1143 -29.22 28.95 37.39
C HIS A 1143 -30.72 28.72 37.47
N LYS A 1144 -31.22 28.40 38.67
CA LYS A 1144 -32.66 28.41 38.95
C LYS A 1144 -33.24 29.81 38.80
N ARG A 1145 -34.57 29.90 38.79
CA ARG A 1145 -35.32 31.15 38.70
C ARG A 1145 -34.97 32.00 37.47
N GLY A 1146 -34.82 31.34 36.32
CA GLY A 1146 -34.63 32.01 35.04
C GLY A 1146 -33.38 32.88 34.93
N ARG A 1147 -32.36 32.64 35.77
CA ARG A 1147 -31.19 33.53 35.88
C ARG A 1147 -29.99 33.03 35.09
N VAL A 1148 -29.38 33.94 34.34
CA VAL A 1148 -28.08 33.74 33.69
C VAL A 1148 -27.08 34.75 34.20
N ASN A 1149 -25.95 34.26 34.69
CA ASN A 1149 -24.84 35.09 35.14
C ASN A 1149 -23.74 35.10 34.07
N VAL A 1150 -23.28 36.30 33.71
CA VAL A 1150 -22.17 36.53 32.78
C VAL A 1150 -20.93 36.92 33.57
N TRP A 1151 -19.88 36.13 33.41
CA TRP A 1151 -18.62 36.25 34.13
C TRP A 1151 -17.50 36.65 33.20
N ARG A 1152 -16.60 37.49 33.67
CA ARG A 1152 -15.29 37.74 33.07
C ARG A 1152 -14.24 36.96 33.83
N ARG A 1153 -13.36 36.26 33.13
CA ARG A 1153 -12.16 35.71 33.74
C ARG A 1153 -11.10 36.80 33.89
N SER A 1154 -10.59 36.95 35.11
CA SER A 1154 -9.54 37.90 35.46
C SER A 1154 -8.45 37.24 36.33
N ILE A 1155 -7.36 37.97 36.56
CA ILE A 1155 -6.28 37.56 37.46
C ILE A 1155 -6.26 38.55 38.62
N VAL A 1156 -6.55 38.08 39.83
CA VAL A 1156 -6.54 38.89 41.06
C VAL A 1156 -5.61 38.24 42.08
N GLY A 1157 -4.63 39.00 42.59
CA GLY A 1157 -3.71 38.51 43.62
C GLY A 1157 -2.97 37.21 43.23
N SER A 1158 -2.56 37.12 41.95
CA SER A 1158 -1.85 35.96 41.37
C SER A 1158 -2.71 34.70 41.18
N ARG A 1159 -4.05 34.80 41.26
CA ARG A 1159 -4.97 33.67 41.01
C ARG A 1159 -6.00 34.03 39.95
N TRP A 1160 -6.41 33.02 39.18
CA TRP A 1160 -7.52 33.15 38.25
C TRP A 1160 -8.84 33.23 39.01
N THR A 1161 -9.68 34.20 38.67
CA THR A 1161 -10.98 34.44 39.29
C THR A 1161 -12.04 34.74 38.24
N LEU A 1162 -13.30 34.50 38.59
CA LEU A 1162 -14.46 34.90 37.81
C LEU A 1162 -15.14 36.12 38.46
N GLU A 1163 -15.13 37.24 37.74
CA GLU A 1163 -15.80 38.47 38.12
C GLU A 1163 -17.19 38.52 37.47
N LEU A 1164 -18.24 38.70 38.28
CA LEU A 1164 -19.58 38.85 37.74
C LEU A 1164 -19.70 40.20 37.03
N LEU A 1165 -19.95 40.18 35.72
CA LEU A 1165 -20.22 41.39 34.94
C LEU A 1165 -21.71 41.72 34.93
N ARG A 1166 -22.57 40.74 34.67
CA ARG A 1166 -23.99 40.99 34.43
C ARG A 1166 -24.87 39.81 34.82
N LYS A 1167 -26.08 40.12 35.27
CA LYS A 1167 -27.19 39.17 35.43
C LYS A 1167 -28.25 39.40 34.36
N LEU A 1168 -28.75 38.33 33.76
CA LEU A 1168 -29.86 38.32 32.81
C LEU A 1168 -30.97 37.48 33.43
N ASP A 1169 -32.15 38.08 33.63
CA ASP A 1169 -33.26 37.45 34.35
C ASP A 1169 -34.46 37.24 33.41
N HIS A 1170 -34.94 36.01 33.30
CA HIS A 1170 -36.19 35.70 32.60
C HIS A 1170 -37.36 36.20 33.44
N VAL A 1171 -37.95 37.32 33.06
CA VAL A 1171 -39.10 37.90 33.74
C VAL A 1171 -40.37 37.16 33.31
N ASP A 1172 -41.17 36.74 34.28
CA ASP A 1172 -42.47 36.13 34.01
C ASP A 1172 -43.48 37.20 33.60
N TYR A 1173 -43.81 37.23 32.30
CA TYR A 1173 -44.76 38.17 31.73
C TYR A 1173 -46.21 37.93 32.18
N LYS A 1174 -46.51 36.78 32.81
CA LYS A 1174 -47.84 36.46 33.36
C LYS A 1174 -48.02 37.01 34.78
N ASN A 1175 -46.96 37.47 35.41
CA ASN A 1175 -46.97 37.94 36.79
C ASN A 1175 -46.76 39.46 36.84
N ASP A 1176 -47.81 40.20 37.21
CA ASP A 1176 -47.80 41.67 37.30
C ASP A 1176 -46.76 42.24 38.29
N LYS A 1177 -46.15 41.38 39.13
CA LYS A 1177 -45.11 41.75 40.10
C LYS A 1177 -43.68 41.78 39.51
N GLY A 1178 -43.50 41.42 38.24
CA GLY A 1178 -42.18 41.42 37.58
C GLY A 1178 -41.18 40.42 38.18
N ALA A 1179 -41.67 39.32 38.76
CA ALA A 1179 -40.83 38.26 39.31
C ALA A 1179 -40.23 37.40 38.18
N ASN A 1180 -39.11 36.74 38.47
CA ASN A 1180 -38.50 35.81 37.53
C ASN A 1180 -39.34 34.53 37.38
N THR A 1181 -39.22 33.86 36.24
CA THR A 1181 -39.74 32.50 36.04
C THR A 1181 -39.05 31.53 37.00
N GLU A 1182 -39.77 30.59 37.61
CA GLU A 1182 -39.16 29.58 38.50
C GLU A 1182 -38.29 28.54 37.77
N ALA A 1183 -38.51 28.34 36.46
CA ALA A 1183 -37.78 27.38 35.64
C ALA A 1183 -36.26 27.65 35.63
N GLY A 1184 -35.46 26.58 35.71
CA GLY A 1184 -33.99 26.67 35.63
C GLY A 1184 -33.51 26.83 34.18
N ILE A 1185 -32.41 27.56 33.99
CA ILE A 1185 -31.82 27.75 32.66
C ILE A 1185 -30.99 26.53 32.26
N THR A 1186 -31.53 25.73 31.35
CA THR A 1186 -30.98 24.43 30.92
C THR A 1186 -30.08 24.53 29.69
N CYS A 1187 -30.11 25.65 28.95
CA CYS A 1187 -29.26 25.85 27.78
C CYS A 1187 -28.90 27.32 27.55
N ILE A 1188 -27.66 27.59 27.15
CA ILE A 1188 -27.16 28.93 26.80
C ILE A 1188 -26.35 28.82 25.52
N SER A 1189 -26.61 29.68 24.55
CA SER A 1189 -25.88 29.79 23.29
C SER A 1189 -25.49 31.25 23.03
N PRO A 1190 -24.29 31.68 23.45
CA PRO A 1190 -23.75 33.01 23.15
C PRO A 1190 -23.41 33.13 21.66
N MET A 1191 -23.79 34.25 21.05
CA MET A 1191 -23.51 34.60 19.65
C MET A 1191 -22.77 35.95 19.60
N PRO A 1192 -22.19 36.36 18.46
CA PRO A 1192 -21.43 37.61 18.37
C PRO A 1192 -22.17 38.88 18.84
N THR A 1193 -23.48 38.95 18.58
CA THR A 1193 -24.31 40.14 18.86
C THR A 1193 -25.53 39.84 19.72
N CYS A 1194 -25.74 38.60 20.12
CA CYS A 1194 -26.88 38.19 20.94
C CYS A 1194 -26.55 36.97 21.80
N VAL A 1195 -27.44 36.63 22.73
CA VAL A 1195 -27.37 35.39 23.52
C VAL A 1195 -28.74 34.73 23.48
N TYR A 1196 -28.79 33.44 23.16
CA TYR A 1196 -30.01 32.65 23.29
C TYR A 1196 -29.97 31.85 24.58
N THR A 1197 -31.08 31.81 25.30
CA THR A 1197 -31.20 31.08 26.57
C THR A 1197 -32.49 30.28 26.57
N GLY A 1198 -32.41 28.99 26.92
CA GLY A 1198 -33.56 28.09 27.04
C GLY A 1198 -33.73 27.60 28.47
N ASP A 1199 -34.98 27.45 28.90
CA ASP A 1199 -35.33 26.98 30.24
C ASP A 1199 -35.98 25.58 30.26
N ASP A 1200 -36.22 25.08 31.47
CA ASP A 1200 -36.82 23.76 31.72
C ASP A 1200 -38.31 23.68 31.31
N ASP A 1201 -39.00 24.81 31.23
CA ASP A 1201 -40.41 24.93 30.80
C ASP A 1201 -40.56 24.97 29.26
N GLY A 1202 -39.45 24.97 28.51
CA GLY A 1202 -39.45 25.01 27.05
C GLY A 1202 -39.52 26.41 26.46
N ARG A 1203 -39.20 27.45 27.23
CA ARG A 1203 -39.18 28.84 26.76
C ARG A 1203 -37.78 29.19 26.30
N VAL A 1204 -37.68 29.83 25.13
CA VAL A 1204 -36.41 30.32 24.58
C VAL A 1204 -36.48 31.84 24.51
N TYR A 1205 -35.52 32.51 25.13
CA TYR A 1205 -35.37 33.97 25.07
C TYR A 1205 -34.15 34.36 24.26
N GLU A 1206 -34.26 35.49 23.58
CA GLU A 1206 -33.19 36.13 22.83
C GLU A 1206 -32.80 37.45 23.51
N TRP A 1207 -31.51 37.58 23.79
CA TRP A 1207 -30.90 38.76 24.39
C TRP A 1207 -30.07 39.48 23.34
N ASN A 1208 -30.56 40.61 22.83
CA ASN A 1208 -29.92 41.33 21.74
C ASN A 1208 -29.17 42.57 22.22
N LEU A 1209 -28.03 42.88 21.60
CA LEU A 1209 -27.35 44.16 21.84
C LEU A 1209 -28.25 45.31 21.34
N LEU A 1210 -28.78 46.12 22.26
CA LEU A 1210 -29.64 47.25 21.90
C LEU A 1210 -28.81 48.37 21.24
N ASN A 1211 -29.24 48.82 20.08
CA ASN A 1211 -28.82 50.11 19.54
C ASN A 1211 -29.45 51.19 20.42
N ARG A 1212 -28.65 51.83 21.29
CA ARG A 1212 -29.04 53.12 21.86
C ARG A 1212 -29.11 54.13 20.72
N GLU A 1213 -30.24 54.18 20.03
CA GLU A 1213 -30.79 55.43 19.50
C GLU A 1213 -31.93 55.86 20.43
N ARG A 1214 -31.54 56.54 21.51
CA ARG A 1214 -32.19 57.73 22.11
C ARG A 1214 -31.64 57.99 23.50
#